data_AF-A0A183DRN1-F1
#
_entry.id   AF-A0A183DRN1-F1
#
_cell.length_a   1.000
_cell.length_b   1.000
_cell.length_c   1.000
_cell.angle_alpha   90.00
_cell.angle_beta   90.00
_cell.angle_gamma   90.00
#
_symmetry.space_group_name_H-M   'P 1'
#
loop_
_entity.id
_entity.type
_entity.pdbx_description
1 polymer ?
#
loop_
_entity_poly.entity_id
_entity_poly.type
_entity_poly.pdbx_seq_one_letter_code
_entity_poly.pdbx_strand_id
1 'polypeptide(L)'
;MSTLSLAKNLKAVASLAPRPVVTWDRAERIRRNREIWDNKQSIVHRLPLHYQKRYWQYVLSEAAPVHYRKPTSRYEWDPKRRTMIETEDYPIIGFHPPEADRGLWGGETVVKGYVESRPFTRKKILPRHWIPHFFFPRLKNVVVYSEILNKHMKVVVTERTCRLIDKHFGLDSYLLETPEIDIASRLGNRLKREILLTLAKGTYYPDDQERHDFIKRKYAKFVIPVEEAEWIGLDLNEACRKQQEIEESVKPEPEKYKFELELVKRLASGDEDPDKDEIVKELESESVVAEKAKKLMSSAKNLIIFFVKRMEEEAETAGEASKCDACINDSSAIAEAICGAKEPDPQPAGTDLSEQKRVSKRQARRLRKEELRLSKKRERRVQEKLKKKAKHAAQREAGCIPTKRARIREVSLLQICFIPIGFDLALLEAAKRYLAGNASALKMHKQRVAIDMSFENLMRPKDIRHLFVQLAHAYAVNRRAKNPLQFSVVGFSGPQNKQFFDNPNNHHWDVIFEERPLDVVFEKSEIVYLTADSENSLETLDSSKVYVIGGLLDHNSLKGHCLKLATEKGYAHARLPIGEHIALQTRKVLTVNQVFEILLRYTENQSWVNSFLDVIPRRKGVIEISSCLKNKNETEDGDADKRSEENDDQKSTTNVKEPLESSCSEESTLNDVC
;
A
#
# COMPACT_ATOMS: atom_id res chain seq x y z
N MET A 1 49.05 -40.92 16.49
CA MET A 1 49.32 -40.49 15.09
C MET A 1 48.59 -39.18 14.86
N SER A 2 49.29 -38.13 14.44
CA SER A 2 48.65 -36.85 14.10
C SER A 2 47.88 -36.99 12.79
N THR A 3 46.58 -36.70 12.80
CA THR A 3 45.82 -36.54 11.57
C THR A 3 46.27 -35.26 10.88
N LEU A 4 47.26 -35.38 9.99
CA LEU A 4 47.68 -34.34 9.07
C LEU A 4 46.48 -33.94 8.20
N SER A 5 45.81 -32.87 8.63
CA SER A 5 44.69 -32.29 7.89
C SER A 5 45.19 -31.73 6.57
N LEU A 6 45.02 -32.52 5.49
CA LEU A 6 45.28 -32.13 4.11
C LEU A 6 44.62 -30.80 3.73
N ALA A 7 43.53 -30.42 4.42
CA ALA A 7 42.85 -29.15 4.24
C ALA A 7 43.69 -27.91 4.60
N LYS A 8 44.76 -28.03 5.42
CA LYS A 8 45.62 -26.87 5.76
C LYS A 8 46.44 -26.34 4.57
N ASN A 9 46.64 -27.15 3.53
CA ASN A 9 47.48 -26.81 2.37
C ASN A 9 46.67 -26.58 1.07
N LEU A 10 45.34 -26.65 1.13
CA LEU A 10 44.49 -26.37 -0.03
C LEU A 10 44.40 -24.86 -0.29
N LYS A 11 45.21 -24.36 -1.24
CA LYS A 11 45.00 -23.03 -1.82
C LYS A 11 43.64 -23.00 -2.52
N ALA A 12 42.85 -21.95 -2.29
CA ALA A 12 41.58 -21.77 -2.97
C ALA A 12 41.80 -21.66 -4.49
N VAL A 13 41.20 -22.58 -5.26
CA VAL A 13 41.42 -22.71 -6.72
C VAL A 13 40.98 -21.45 -7.49
N ALA A 14 40.09 -20.64 -6.93
CA ALA A 14 39.90 -19.26 -7.33
C ALA A 14 39.35 -18.42 -6.16
N SER A 15 39.87 -17.20 -5.97
CA SER A 15 39.36 -16.22 -4.99
C SER A 15 38.14 -15.44 -5.53
N LEU A 16 37.19 -16.16 -6.13
CA LEU A 16 35.98 -15.55 -6.67
C LEU A 16 35.05 -15.14 -5.52
N ALA A 17 34.41 -13.98 -5.67
CA ALA A 17 33.45 -13.48 -4.71
C ALA A 17 32.20 -14.40 -4.61
N PRO A 18 31.50 -14.42 -3.46
CA PRO A 18 30.18 -15.04 -3.32
C PRO A 18 29.20 -14.54 -4.38
N ARG A 19 28.17 -15.34 -4.71
CA ARG A 19 27.14 -14.86 -5.65
C ARG A 19 26.31 -13.74 -5.00
N PRO A 20 26.19 -12.56 -5.63
CA PRO A 20 25.30 -11.52 -5.15
C PRO A 20 23.84 -11.92 -5.42
N VAL A 21 23.01 -11.94 -4.38
CA VAL A 21 21.57 -12.21 -4.54
C VAL A 21 20.81 -10.90 -4.65
N VAL A 22 20.10 -10.70 -5.77
CA VAL A 22 19.14 -9.61 -5.89
C VAL A 22 17.91 -9.97 -5.05
N THR A 23 17.83 -9.39 -3.85
CA THR A 23 16.66 -9.55 -2.97
C THR A 23 15.41 -8.97 -3.62
N TRP A 24 14.24 -9.48 -3.24
CA TRP A 24 12.96 -9.00 -3.78
C TRP A 24 12.75 -7.50 -3.49
N ASP A 25 13.18 -7.04 -2.31
CA ASP A 25 13.16 -5.63 -1.92
C ASP A 25 14.10 -4.77 -2.77
N ARG A 26 15.29 -5.27 -3.16
CA ARG A 26 16.20 -4.58 -4.09
C ARG A 26 15.56 -4.45 -5.48
N ALA A 27 14.94 -5.51 -5.98
CA ALA A 27 14.23 -5.51 -7.26
C ALA A 27 13.04 -4.53 -7.26
N GLU A 28 12.22 -4.53 -6.21
CA GLU A 28 11.12 -3.57 -6.03
C GLU A 28 11.62 -2.13 -5.89
N ARG A 29 12.70 -1.89 -5.13
CA ARG A 29 13.31 -0.55 -4.98
C ARG A 29 13.76 0.01 -6.33
N ILE A 30 14.42 -0.79 -7.16
CA ILE A 30 14.85 -0.39 -8.50
C ILE A 30 13.63 -0.16 -9.40
N ARG A 31 12.65 -1.08 -9.36
CA ARG A 31 11.42 -0.99 -10.17
C ARG A 31 10.61 0.27 -9.89
N ARG A 32 10.34 0.58 -8.62
CA ARG A 32 9.54 1.75 -8.23
C ARG A 32 10.21 3.05 -8.65
N ASN A 33 11.53 3.15 -8.49
CA ASN A 33 12.28 4.29 -8.99
C ASN A 33 12.21 4.38 -10.51
N ARG A 34 12.36 3.27 -11.23
CA ARG A 34 12.18 3.26 -12.68
C ARG A 34 10.77 3.73 -13.10
N GLU A 35 9.70 3.28 -12.42
CA GLU A 35 8.33 3.73 -12.72
C GLU A 35 8.12 5.25 -12.49
N ILE A 36 8.89 5.88 -11.58
CA ILE A 36 8.89 7.35 -11.37
C ILE A 36 9.66 8.08 -12.48
N TRP A 37 10.80 7.53 -12.89
CA TRP A 37 11.74 8.15 -13.84
C TRP A 37 11.47 7.81 -15.31
N ASP A 38 10.61 6.83 -15.60
CA ASP A 38 10.09 6.58 -16.96
C ASP A 38 9.08 7.68 -17.37
N ASN A 39 8.53 8.44 -16.42
CA ASN A 39 7.59 9.54 -16.69
C ASN A 39 8.31 10.86 -17.01
N LYS A 40 8.51 11.13 -18.31
CA LYS A 40 9.14 12.35 -18.84
C LYS A 40 8.56 13.68 -18.34
N GLN A 41 7.28 13.71 -17.90
CA GLN A 41 6.64 14.93 -17.38
C GLN A 41 6.93 15.17 -15.88
N SER A 42 7.59 14.23 -15.21
CA SER A 42 7.89 14.30 -13.78
C SER A 42 8.96 15.35 -13.47
N ILE A 43 8.77 16.05 -12.33
CA ILE A 43 9.73 17.00 -11.73
C ILE A 43 11.15 16.42 -11.61
N VAL A 44 11.30 15.09 -11.47
CA VAL A 44 12.61 14.43 -11.29
C VAL A 44 13.59 14.67 -12.43
N HIS A 45 13.10 14.92 -13.66
CA HIS A 45 13.95 15.23 -14.80
C HIS A 45 14.50 16.66 -14.80
N ARG A 46 13.88 17.57 -14.03
CA ARG A 46 14.32 18.96 -13.87
C ARG A 46 15.34 19.14 -12.74
N LEU A 47 15.57 18.10 -11.92
CA LEU A 47 16.58 18.10 -10.87
C LEU A 47 18.00 18.22 -11.43
N PRO A 48 18.96 18.84 -10.72
CA PRO A 48 20.35 18.96 -11.18
C PRO A 48 21.02 17.61 -11.50
N LEU A 49 21.78 17.56 -12.59
CA LEU A 49 22.38 16.32 -13.12
C LEU A 49 23.28 15.59 -12.10
N HIS A 50 23.99 16.32 -11.25
CA HIS A 50 24.81 15.74 -10.17
C HIS A 50 23.95 14.97 -9.15
N TYR A 51 22.80 15.53 -8.77
CA TYR A 51 21.85 14.87 -7.87
C TYR A 51 21.25 13.62 -8.53
N GLN A 52 20.86 13.70 -9.81
CA GLN A 52 20.34 12.55 -10.56
C GLN A 52 21.33 11.38 -10.56
N LYS A 53 22.61 11.65 -10.88
CA LYS A 53 23.69 10.63 -10.89
C LYS A 53 23.89 10.01 -9.51
N ARG A 54 24.00 10.83 -8.46
CA ARG A 54 24.18 10.38 -7.07
C ARG A 54 22.99 9.57 -6.56
N TYR A 55 21.77 9.99 -6.90
CA TYR A 55 20.53 9.29 -6.53
C TYR A 55 20.51 7.87 -7.10
N TRP A 56 20.85 7.69 -8.38
CA TRP A 56 20.93 6.35 -8.97
C TRP A 56 22.07 5.50 -8.40
N GLN A 57 23.24 6.09 -8.10
CA GLN A 57 24.31 5.40 -7.38
C GLN A 57 23.84 4.90 -6.00
N TYR A 58 23.11 5.73 -5.25
CA TYR A 58 22.51 5.38 -3.96
C TYR A 58 21.41 4.29 -4.06
N VAL A 59 20.55 4.36 -5.08
CA VAL A 59 19.50 3.36 -5.32
C VAL A 59 20.07 2.00 -5.73
N LEU A 60 21.23 1.98 -6.40
CA LEU A 60 21.88 0.75 -6.87
C LEU A 60 22.87 0.16 -5.86
N SER A 61 23.41 0.96 -4.94
CA SER A 61 24.38 0.53 -3.92
C SER A 61 23.75 -0.35 -2.84
N GLU A 62 24.62 -1.06 -2.11
CA GLU A 62 24.29 -1.91 -0.99
C GLU A 62 24.90 -1.36 0.29
N ALA A 63 24.15 -1.39 1.38
CA ALA A 63 24.65 -0.98 2.69
C ALA A 63 25.72 -1.94 3.21
N ALA A 64 26.65 -1.41 4.01
CA ALA A 64 27.61 -2.20 4.75
C ALA A 64 26.91 -3.20 5.69
N PRO A 65 27.47 -4.41 5.87
CA PRO A 65 26.85 -5.43 6.72
C PRO A 65 26.91 -5.02 8.20
N VAL A 66 25.74 -4.99 8.85
CA VAL A 66 25.60 -4.64 10.28
C VAL A 66 25.15 -5.84 11.10
N HIS A 67 23.98 -6.40 10.80
CA HIS A 67 23.36 -7.48 11.58
C HIS A 67 23.81 -8.88 11.20
N TYR A 68 24.72 -9.00 10.22
CA TYR A 68 25.20 -10.27 9.69
C TYR A 68 26.66 -10.14 9.26
N ARG A 69 27.33 -11.27 9.03
CA ARG A 69 28.69 -11.32 8.49
C ARG A 69 28.60 -11.79 7.03
N LYS A 70 29.15 -11.01 6.09
CA LYS A 70 29.23 -11.43 4.68
C LYS A 70 30.13 -12.67 4.55
N PRO A 71 29.77 -13.66 3.71
CA PRO A 71 30.65 -14.77 3.38
C PRO A 71 31.97 -14.27 2.75
N THR A 72 33.09 -14.90 3.10
CA THR A 72 34.42 -14.55 2.56
C THR A 72 34.77 -15.37 1.32
N SER A 73 34.29 -16.62 1.23
CA SER A 73 34.50 -17.51 0.10
C SER A 73 33.21 -17.78 -0.67
N ARG A 74 33.33 -17.98 -1.99
CA ARG A 74 32.22 -18.41 -2.86
C ARG A 74 31.72 -19.81 -2.56
N TYR A 75 32.51 -20.66 -1.92
CA TYR A 75 32.11 -22.00 -1.53
C TYR A 75 32.41 -22.25 -0.06
N GLU A 76 31.52 -22.97 0.61
CA GLU A 76 31.65 -23.41 2.00
C GLU A 76 31.30 -24.91 2.10
N TRP A 77 31.95 -25.63 3.00
CA TRP A 77 31.65 -27.04 3.25
C TRP A 77 30.51 -27.18 4.26
N ASP A 78 29.37 -27.73 3.86
CA ASP A 78 28.28 -28.06 4.79
C ASP A 78 28.62 -29.36 5.54
N PRO A 79 28.88 -29.32 6.87
CA PRO A 79 29.25 -30.50 7.63
C PRO A 79 28.09 -31.49 7.82
N LYS A 80 26.84 -31.05 7.68
CA LYS A 80 25.64 -31.90 7.80
C LYS A 80 25.35 -32.64 6.51
N ARG A 81 25.47 -31.98 5.36
CA ARG A 81 25.26 -32.59 4.03
C ARG A 81 26.51 -33.29 3.49
N ARG A 82 27.69 -32.95 4.00
CA ARG A 82 29.01 -33.41 3.50
C ARG A 82 29.22 -33.08 2.03
N THR A 83 28.87 -31.86 1.65
CA THR A 83 28.96 -31.34 0.29
C THR A 83 29.49 -29.92 0.32
N MET A 84 30.32 -29.55 -0.66
CA MET A 84 30.58 -28.13 -0.95
C MET A 84 29.29 -27.50 -1.44
N ILE A 85 28.89 -26.38 -0.83
CA ILE A 85 27.76 -25.56 -1.23
C ILE A 85 28.31 -24.21 -1.70
N GLU A 86 27.68 -23.63 -2.72
CA GLU A 86 27.98 -22.28 -3.17
C GLU A 86 27.30 -21.26 -2.26
N THR A 87 28.10 -20.32 -1.74
CA THR A 87 27.66 -19.36 -0.73
C THR A 87 27.15 -18.08 -1.38
N GLU A 88 26.05 -17.57 -0.82
CA GLU A 88 25.27 -16.45 -1.33
C GLU A 88 25.23 -15.33 -0.27
N ASP A 89 25.37 -14.08 -0.69
CA ASP A 89 25.26 -12.93 0.21
C ASP A 89 23.78 -12.55 0.42
N TYR A 90 23.26 -12.89 1.60
CA TYR A 90 21.90 -12.58 2.02
C TYR A 90 21.88 -11.49 3.11
N PRO A 91 21.63 -10.22 2.75
CA PRO A 91 21.53 -9.15 3.73
C PRO A 91 20.29 -9.29 4.63
N ILE A 92 20.49 -9.15 5.94
CA ILE A 92 19.40 -9.03 6.91
C ILE A 92 18.85 -7.60 6.87
N ILE A 93 17.72 -7.43 6.19
CA ILE A 93 17.00 -6.16 6.10
C ILE A 93 16.20 -5.95 7.39
N GLY A 94 16.61 -4.98 8.20
CA GLY A 94 15.89 -4.56 9.41
C GLY A 94 14.79 -3.54 9.13
N PHE A 95 13.90 -3.35 10.11
CA PHE A 95 12.91 -2.27 10.10
C PHE A 95 13.57 -0.96 10.54
N HIS A 96 13.35 0.11 9.79
CA HIS A 96 13.85 1.46 10.08
C HIS A 96 12.74 2.32 10.71
N PRO A 97 12.78 2.56 12.03
CA PRO A 97 11.77 3.35 12.73
C PRO A 97 12.05 4.87 12.59
N PRO A 98 11.03 5.74 12.69
CA PRO A 98 11.20 7.20 12.53
C PRO A 98 12.10 7.84 13.60
N GLU A 99 12.30 7.18 14.75
CA GLU A 99 13.25 7.59 15.78
C GLU A 99 14.71 7.46 15.32
N ALA A 100 15.01 6.56 14.37
CA ALA A 100 16.35 6.40 13.81
C ALA A 100 16.75 7.60 12.94
N ASP A 101 15.80 8.19 12.21
CA ASP A 101 16.00 9.42 11.43
C ASP A 101 16.30 10.65 12.31
N ARG A 102 15.95 10.60 13.60
CA ARG A 102 16.24 11.66 14.60
C ARG A 102 17.56 11.46 15.35
N GLY A 103 18.24 10.32 15.15
CA GLY A 103 19.49 9.97 15.82
C GLY A 103 20.59 9.57 14.82
N LEU A 104 21.66 8.96 15.33
CA LEU A 104 22.71 8.35 14.50
C LEU A 104 22.87 6.89 14.94
N TRP A 105 22.28 5.97 14.17
CA TRP A 105 22.28 4.54 14.52
C TRP A 105 23.40 3.75 13.81
N GLY A 106 24.10 4.35 12.83
CA GLY A 106 25.27 3.77 12.18
C GLY A 106 24.95 2.52 11.36
N GLY A 107 23.77 2.50 10.73
CA GLY A 107 23.23 1.35 9.99
C GLY A 107 22.55 0.28 10.86
N GLU A 108 22.55 0.40 12.19
CA GLU A 108 21.69 -0.45 13.03
C GLU A 108 20.20 -0.12 12.78
N THR A 109 19.36 -1.15 12.89
CA THR A 109 17.92 -1.13 12.61
C THR A 109 17.24 -2.19 13.48
N VAL A 110 15.91 -2.15 13.63
CA VAL A 110 15.18 -3.13 14.45
C VAL A 110 14.98 -4.42 13.65
N VAL A 111 15.65 -5.50 14.04
CA VAL A 111 15.54 -6.78 13.33
C VAL A 111 14.38 -7.60 13.87
N LYS A 112 13.44 -7.97 13.00
CA LYS A 112 12.36 -8.91 13.32
C LYS A 112 12.82 -10.32 12.98
N GLY A 113 12.86 -11.21 13.98
CA GLY A 113 13.31 -12.58 13.80
C GLY A 113 12.60 -13.57 14.72
N TYR A 114 13.22 -14.74 14.88
CA TYR A 114 12.77 -15.77 15.81
C TYR A 114 13.95 -16.29 16.63
N VAL A 115 13.70 -16.56 17.90
CA VAL A 115 14.66 -17.17 18.84
C VAL A 115 14.19 -18.58 19.19
N GLU A 116 15.13 -19.51 19.31
CA GLU A 116 14.84 -20.87 19.78
C GLU A 116 14.51 -20.85 21.29
N SER A 117 13.38 -21.46 21.68
CA SER A 117 13.02 -21.57 23.10
C SER A 117 13.99 -22.46 23.88
N ARG A 118 14.62 -21.90 24.93
CA ARG A 118 15.49 -22.63 25.86
C ARG A 118 15.04 -22.37 27.31
N PRO A 119 14.76 -23.41 28.13
CA PRO A 119 14.76 -24.83 27.78
C PRO A 119 13.66 -25.20 26.76
N PHE A 120 13.83 -26.34 26.08
CA PHE A 120 12.88 -26.84 25.08
C PHE A 120 11.56 -27.27 25.73
N THR A 121 10.61 -26.34 25.87
CA THR A 121 9.32 -26.61 26.52
C THR A 121 8.28 -27.14 25.52
N ARG A 122 8.05 -28.46 25.51
CA ARG A 122 6.92 -29.07 24.79
C ARG A 122 5.57 -28.68 25.42
N LYS A 123 5.07 -27.48 25.14
CA LYS A 123 3.73 -27.06 25.58
C LYS A 123 2.65 -27.94 24.93
N LYS A 124 1.76 -28.54 25.75
CA LYS A 124 0.74 -29.53 25.35
C LYS A 124 -0.16 -29.13 24.16
N ILE A 125 -0.38 -27.84 23.93
CA ILE A 125 -1.35 -27.33 22.94
C ILE A 125 -0.66 -26.84 21.65
N LEU A 126 0.54 -26.26 21.73
CA LEU A 126 1.32 -25.79 20.57
C LEU A 126 2.84 -25.83 20.89
N PRO A 127 3.59 -26.83 20.40
CA PRO A 127 5.05 -26.82 20.49
C PRO A 127 5.64 -25.79 19.51
N ARG A 128 5.87 -24.56 20.00
CA ARG A 128 6.59 -23.53 19.24
C ARG A 128 8.07 -23.59 19.57
N HIS A 129 8.85 -24.26 18.71
CA HIS A 129 10.31 -24.22 18.75
C HIS A 129 10.85 -22.78 18.64
N TRP A 130 10.14 -21.93 17.89
CA TRP A 130 10.53 -20.58 17.51
C TRP A 130 9.61 -19.54 18.17
N ILE A 131 10.18 -18.66 18.99
CA ILE A 131 9.51 -17.51 19.60
C ILE A 131 9.79 -16.28 18.74
N PRO A 132 8.78 -15.55 18.24
CA PRO A 132 9.01 -14.30 17.51
C PRO A 132 9.64 -13.26 18.43
N HIS A 133 10.70 -12.61 17.97
CA HIS A 133 11.50 -11.67 18.75
C HIS A 133 11.87 -10.44 17.91
N PHE A 134 11.90 -9.27 18.55
CA PHE A 134 12.41 -8.04 17.96
C PHE A 134 13.74 -7.70 18.63
N PHE A 135 14.81 -7.65 17.84
CA PHE A 135 16.13 -7.24 18.29
C PHE A 135 16.24 -5.73 18.13
N PHE A 136 16.13 -5.01 19.24
CA PHE A 136 16.32 -3.56 19.30
C PHE A 136 17.79 -3.21 19.53
N PRO A 137 18.32 -2.16 18.87
CA PRO A 137 19.65 -1.65 19.17
C PRO A 137 19.69 -0.99 20.56
N ARG A 138 20.87 -0.94 21.17
CA ARG A 138 21.07 -0.24 22.45
C ARG A 138 21.34 1.24 22.18
N LEU A 139 20.34 2.07 22.46
CA LEU A 139 20.39 3.52 22.29
C LEU A 139 20.94 4.19 23.56
N LYS A 140 21.79 5.20 23.38
CA LYS A 140 22.31 6.06 24.46
C LYS A 140 22.31 7.53 24.00
N ASN A 141 22.09 8.45 24.92
CA ASN A 141 22.24 9.88 24.67
C ASN A 141 23.70 10.27 24.86
N VAL A 142 24.34 10.82 23.84
CA VAL A 142 25.74 11.28 23.89
C VAL A 142 25.79 12.72 23.41
N VAL A 143 26.63 13.53 24.05
CA VAL A 143 26.99 14.86 23.54
C VAL A 143 28.14 14.67 22.57
N VAL A 144 27.91 14.99 21.29
CA VAL A 144 28.92 14.98 20.24
C VAL A 144 29.27 16.41 19.85
N TYR A 145 30.52 16.63 19.45
CA TYR A 145 31.02 17.93 18.99
C TYR A 145 31.33 17.88 17.50
N SER A 146 30.93 18.92 16.78
CA SER A 146 31.37 19.18 15.39
C SER A 146 32.38 20.31 15.43
N GLU A 147 33.57 20.06 14.88
CA GLU A 147 34.64 21.06 14.78
C GLU A 147 34.25 22.14 13.77
N ILE A 148 33.74 21.72 12.61
CA ILE A 148 33.41 22.61 11.49
C ILE A 148 32.22 23.52 11.83
N LEU A 149 31.20 22.98 12.52
CA LEU A 149 30.05 23.77 12.98
C LEU A 149 30.30 24.48 14.33
N ASN A 150 31.47 24.26 14.97
CA ASN A 150 31.82 24.77 16.30
C ASN A 150 30.71 24.57 17.36
N LYS A 151 30.11 23.37 17.39
CA LYS A 151 28.85 23.13 18.13
C LYS A 151 28.77 21.77 18.82
N HIS A 152 28.37 21.82 20.08
CA HIS A 152 28.00 20.64 20.87
C HIS A 152 26.52 20.28 20.64
N MET A 153 26.24 19.00 20.40
CA MET A 153 24.90 18.49 20.09
C MET A 153 24.61 17.23 20.91
N LYS A 154 23.47 17.20 21.60
CA LYS A 154 22.98 15.99 22.28
C LYS A 154 22.22 15.12 21.29
N VAL A 155 22.77 13.96 20.94
CA VAL A 155 22.23 13.06 19.90
C VAL A 155 22.00 11.66 20.49
N VAL A 156 20.92 11.01 20.05
CA VAL A 156 20.67 9.59 20.33
C VAL A 156 21.56 8.75 19.42
N VAL A 157 22.50 8.01 19.98
CA VAL A 157 23.47 7.20 19.24
C VAL A 157 23.46 5.74 19.68
N THR A 158 23.90 4.85 18.79
CA THR A 158 24.22 3.45 19.14
C THR A 158 25.67 3.31 19.59
N GLU A 159 25.97 2.21 20.29
CA GLU A 159 27.34 1.84 20.65
C GLU A 159 28.25 1.68 19.41
N ARG A 160 27.72 1.13 18.31
CA ARG A 160 28.40 1.06 17.02
C ARG A 160 28.75 2.45 16.47
N THR A 161 27.84 3.41 16.56
CA THR A 161 28.06 4.77 16.05
C THR A 161 29.22 5.46 16.77
N CYS A 162 29.34 5.32 18.09
CA CYS A 162 30.51 5.82 18.83
C CYS A 162 31.80 5.22 18.28
N ARG A 163 31.87 3.89 18.11
CA ARG A 163 33.06 3.21 17.58
C ARG A 163 33.40 3.61 16.14
N LEU A 164 32.41 4.00 15.33
CA LEU A 164 32.62 4.55 14.00
C LEU A 164 33.20 5.98 14.09
N ILE A 165 32.63 6.85 14.95
CA ILE A 165 33.16 8.19 15.21
C ILE A 165 34.63 8.12 15.69
N ASP A 166 34.94 7.20 16.61
CA ASP A 166 36.30 6.96 17.12
C ASP A 166 37.23 6.47 16.00
N LYS A 167 36.77 5.51 15.18
CA LYS A 167 37.53 4.97 14.03
C LYS A 167 37.86 6.03 12.97
N HIS A 168 36.96 6.99 12.76
CA HIS A 168 37.14 8.09 11.81
C HIS A 168 37.78 9.34 12.46
N PHE A 169 38.19 9.26 13.74
CA PHE A 169 38.81 10.35 14.49
C PHE A 169 37.98 11.65 14.52
N GLY A 170 36.66 11.53 14.68
CA GLY A 170 35.76 12.67 14.83
C GLY A 170 34.40 12.51 14.13
N LEU A 171 33.40 13.26 14.61
CA LEU A 171 32.04 13.24 14.06
C LEU A 171 32.02 13.69 12.59
N ASP A 172 32.68 14.80 12.29
CA ASP A 172 32.67 15.41 10.96
C ASP A 172 33.34 14.47 9.94
N SER A 173 34.48 13.89 10.30
CA SER A 173 35.18 12.88 9.50
C SER A 173 34.30 11.65 9.24
N TYR A 174 33.60 11.14 10.26
CA TYR A 174 32.65 10.03 10.13
C TYR A 174 31.53 10.36 9.13
N LEU A 175 30.89 11.53 9.27
CA LEU A 175 29.78 11.94 8.39
C LEU A 175 30.24 12.20 6.96
N LEU A 176 31.44 12.75 6.75
CA LEU A 176 31.98 13.06 5.43
C LEU A 176 32.44 11.79 4.68
N GLU A 177 33.16 10.88 5.35
CA GLU A 177 33.68 9.64 4.75
C GLU A 177 32.63 8.56 4.55
N THR A 178 31.63 8.48 5.43
CA THR A 178 30.59 7.44 5.35
C THR A 178 29.57 7.81 4.26
N PRO A 179 29.22 6.90 3.33
CA PRO A 179 28.18 7.17 2.34
C PRO A 179 26.80 7.27 3.00
N GLU A 180 25.90 8.05 2.39
CA GLU A 180 24.55 8.32 2.93
C GLU A 180 23.77 7.04 3.30
N ILE A 181 24.00 5.93 2.58
CA ILE A 181 23.33 4.64 2.80
C ILE A 181 23.74 3.94 4.09
N ASP A 182 24.98 4.18 4.56
CA ASP A 182 25.54 3.59 5.78
C ASP A 182 25.35 4.49 7.01
N ILE A 183 25.20 5.80 6.80
CA ILE A 183 24.72 6.75 7.83
C ILE A 183 23.28 6.40 8.22
N ALA A 184 22.44 6.09 7.22
CA ALA A 184 21.05 5.65 7.39
C ALA A 184 20.22 6.53 8.34
N SER A 185 20.38 7.86 8.25
CA SER A 185 19.67 8.83 9.10
C SER A 185 19.48 10.16 8.38
N ARG A 186 18.26 10.71 8.43
CA ARG A 186 17.97 12.07 7.94
C ARG A 186 18.75 13.14 8.71
N LEU A 187 18.87 13.02 10.03
CA LEU A 187 19.69 13.95 10.83
C LEU A 187 21.15 13.91 10.39
N GLY A 188 21.73 12.71 10.21
CA GLY A 188 23.11 12.55 9.77
C GLY A 188 23.35 13.14 8.38
N ASN A 189 22.44 12.88 7.44
CA ASN A 189 22.51 13.43 6.08
C ASN A 189 22.32 14.96 6.05
N ARG A 190 21.45 15.52 6.91
CA ARG A 190 21.30 16.96 7.10
C ARG A 190 22.57 17.61 7.65
N LEU A 191 23.17 17.03 8.69
CA LEU A 191 24.43 17.50 9.26
C LEU A 191 25.57 17.42 8.25
N LYS A 192 25.68 16.32 7.48
CA LYS A 192 26.66 16.16 6.40
C LYS A 192 26.56 17.29 5.37
N ARG A 193 25.34 17.65 4.95
CA ARG A 193 25.10 18.80 4.06
C ARG A 193 25.47 20.13 4.70
N GLU A 194 25.07 20.37 5.95
CA GLU A 194 25.36 21.62 6.66
C GLU A 194 26.88 21.84 6.79
N ILE A 195 27.61 20.79 7.16
CA ILE A 195 29.08 20.75 7.19
C ILE A 195 29.66 21.08 5.81
N LEU A 196 29.22 20.40 4.74
CA LEU A 196 29.72 20.64 3.38
C LEU A 196 29.43 22.07 2.89
N LEU A 197 28.29 22.65 3.24
CA LEU A 197 27.97 24.05 2.94
C LEU A 197 28.86 25.03 3.71
N THR A 198 29.13 24.79 4.99
CA THR A 198 30.06 25.62 5.77
C THR A 198 31.51 25.51 5.27
N LEU A 199 31.94 24.32 4.84
CA LEU A 199 33.24 24.12 4.19
C LEU A 199 33.34 24.88 2.87
N ALA A 200 32.32 24.76 2.01
CA ALA A 200 32.28 25.41 0.70
C ALA A 200 32.20 26.95 0.79
N LYS A 201 31.52 27.49 1.80
CA LYS A 201 31.42 28.94 2.05
C LYS A 201 32.60 29.53 2.82
N GLY A 202 33.41 28.70 3.49
CA GLY A 202 34.53 29.19 4.31
C GLY A 202 34.13 29.94 5.57
N THR A 203 32.90 29.75 6.09
CA THR A 203 32.31 30.58 7.16
C THR A 203 32.63 30.13 8.59
N TYR A 204 33.61 29.24 8.78
CA TYR A 204 34.00 28.69 10.08
C TYR A 204 35.16 29.48 10.70
N TYR A 205 35.07 29.76 12.01
CA TYR A 205 36.05 30.53 12.80
C TYR A 205 36.50 31.86 12.15
N PRO A 206 35.61 32.85 11.99
CA PRO A 206 35.98 34.15 11.42
C PRO A 206 37.01 34.92 12.26
N ASP A 207 37.04 34.68 13.58
CA ASP A 207 37.92 35.38 14.52
C ASP A 207 39.28 34.71 14.75
N ASP A 208 39.46 33.45 14.30
CA ASP A 208 40.65 32.64 14.58
C ASP A 208 41.20 32.01 13.28
N GLN A 209 42.12 32.74 12.65
CA GLN A 209 42.72 32.37 11.36
C GLN A 209 43.54 31.08 11.44
N GLU A 210 44.19 30.78 12.57
CA GLU A 210 44.99 29.55 12.73
C GLU A 210 44.09 28.31 12.74
N ARG A 211 42.96 28.37 13.46
CA ARG A 211 41.95 27.29 13.44
C ARG A 211 41.26 27.18 12.09
N HIS A 212 40.95 28.31 11.44
CA HIS A 212 40.40 28.31 10.10
C HIS A 212 41.32 27.55 9.13
N ASP A 213 42.60 27.92 9.09
CA ASP A 213 43.61 27.28 8.25
C ASP A 213 43.82 25.80 8.58
N PHE A 214 43.82 25.43 9.87
CA PHE A 214 43.92 24.04 10.31
C PHE A 214 42.74 23.19 9.80
N ILE A 215 41.50 23.65 9.98
CA ILE A 215 40.30 22.94 9.54
C ILE A 215 40.26 22.84 8.02
N LYS A 216 40.60 23.93 7.33
CA LYS A 216 40.70 23.98 5.86
C LYS A 216 41.68 22.94 5.31
N ARG A 217 42.85 22.77 5.95
CA ARG A 217 43.84 21.74 5.62
C ARG A 217 43.32 20.33 5.96
N LYS A 218 42.72 20.13 7.14
CA LYS A 218 42.20 18.84 7.62
C LYS A 218 41.09 18.26 6.74
N TYR A 219 40.17 19.11 6.26
CA TYR A 219 39.00 18.70 5.49
C TYR A 219 39.07 19.03 3.99
N ALA A 220 40.22 19.46 3.48
CA ALA A 220 40.44 19.83 2.07
C ALA A 220 39.89 18.82 1.05
N LYS A 221 40.02 17.50 1.34
CA LYS A 221 39.54 16.41 0.49
C LYS A 221 38.01 16.32 0.30
N PHE A 222 37.23 17.07 1.07
CA PHE A 222 35.75 17.05 1.01
C PHE A 222 35.13 18.36 0.54
N VAL A 223 35.94 19.33 0.08
CA VAL A 223 35.41 20.60 -0.44
C VAL A 223 34.72 20.34 -1.77
N ILE A 224 33.43 20.69 -1.85
CA ILE A 224 32.52 20.52 -3.00
C ILE A 224 31.91 21.89 -3.29
N PRO A 225 31.61 22.28 -4.54
CA PRO A 225 30.93 23.53 -4.86
C PRO A 225 29.61 23.68 -4.10
N VAL A 226 29.26 24.92 -3.71
CA VAL A 226 28.03 25.23 -2.96
C VAL A 226 26.79 24.69 -3.67
N GLU A 227 26.73 24.86 -5.01
CA GLU A 227 25.64 24.40 -5.86
C GLU A 227 25.38 22.89 -5.77
N GLU A 228 26.42 22.06 -5.63
CA GLU A 228 26.26 20.62 -5.45
C GLU A 228 26.00 20.27 -3.98
N ALA A 229 26.70 20.94 -3.06
CA ALA A 229 26.60 20.70 -1.62
C ALA A 229 25.15 20.82 -1.10
N GLU A 230 24.35 21.77 -1.60
CA GLU A 230 22.98 21.98 -1.14
C GLU A 230 22.02 20.80 -1.40
N TRP A 231 22.31 19.94 -2.38
CA TRP A 231 21.46 18.81 -2.75
C TRP A 231 21.88 17.50 -2.08
N ILE A 232 23.00 17.49 -1.36
CA ILE A 232 23.53 16.32 -0.67
C ILE A 232 22.58 15.90 0.46
N GLY A 233 22.30 14.61 0.55
CA GLY A 233 21.51 14.03 1.65
C GLY A 233 20.00 14.29 1.59
N LEU A 234 19.50 15.02 0.58
CA LEU A 234 18.07 15.21 0.35
C LEU A 234 17.41 13.92 -0.15
N ASP A 235 16.29 13.53 0.47
CA ASP A 235 15.39 12.52 -0.10
C ASP A 235 14.78 13.01 -1.42
N LEU A 236 14.35 12.10 -2.30
CA LEU A 236 13.79 12.45 -3.61
C LEU A 236 12.62 13.44 -3.46
N ASN A 237 11.78 13.25 -2.45
CA ASN A 237 10.63 14.11 -2.16
C ASN A 237 11.01 15.49 -1.59
N GLU A 238 12.20 15.61 -1.00
CA GLU A 238 12.73 16.88 -0.48
C GLU A 238 13.44 17.64 -1.61
N ALA A 239 14.20 16.94 -2.46
CA ALA A 239 14.77 17.50 -3.68
C ALA A 239 13.70 18.00 -4.66
N CYS A 240 12.63 17.22 -4.89
CA CYS A 240 11.52 17.66 -5.74
C CYS A 240 10.83 18.91 -5.20
N ARG A 241 10.62 19.02 -3.88
CA ARG A 241 10.05 20.21 -3.25
C ARG A 241 11.00 21.42 -3.36
N LYS A 242 12.30 21.25 -3.09
CA LYS A 242 13.30 22.31 -3.30
C LYS A 242 13.28 22.82 -4.75
N GLN A 243 13.19 21.92 -5.73
CA GLN A 243 13.10 22.29 -7.14
C GLN A 243 11.81 23.05 -7.46
N GLN A 244 10.67 22.66 -6.88
CA GLN A 244 9.41 23.40 -7.01
C GLN A 244 9.49 24.79 -6.36
N GLU A 245 10.05 24.91 -5.17
CA GLU A 245 10.28 26.19 -4.49
C GLU A 245 11.18 27.13 -5.32
N ILE A 246 12.20 26.59 -6.00
CA ILE A 246 13.03 27.35 -6.95
C ILE A 246 12.19 27.80 -8.15
N GLU A 247 11.44 26.90 -8.78
CA GLU A 247 10.58 27.20 -9.95
C GLU A 247 9.48 28.22 -9.61
N GLU A 248 8.87 28.14 -8.43
CA GLU A 248 7.85 29.07 -7.92
C GLU A 248 8.44 30.42 -7.47
N SER A 249 9.71 30.47 -7.06
CA SER A 249 10.39 31.73 -6.71
C SER A 249 10.63 32.63 -7.92
N VAL A 250 10.73 32.05 -9.12
CA VAL A 250 10.85 32.78 -10.38
C VAL A 250 9.48 33.34 -10.77
N LYS A 251 9.25 34.60 -10.42
CA LYS A 251 8.02 35.31 -10.77
C LYS A 251 7.85 35.35 -12.29
N PRO A 252 6.67 35.02 -12.84
CA PRO A 252 6.44 35.09 -14.27
C PRO A 252 6.55 36.55 -14.74
N GLU A 253 7.45 36.80 -15.68
CA GLU A 253 7.56 38.10 -16.35
C GLU A 253 6.30 38.34 -17.21
N PRO A 254 5.61 39.49 -17.06
CA PRO A 254 4.47 39.84 -17.89
C PRO A 254 4.84 39.84 -19.38
N GLU A 255 4.00 39.19 -20.19
CA GLU A 255 4.28 39.01 -21.63
C GLU A 255 4.38 40.33 -22.40
N LYS A 256 3.83 41.44 -21.86
CA LYS A 256 4.04 42.81 -22.37
C LYS A 256 5.52 43.06 -22.71
N TYR A 257 6.44 42.76 -21.81
CA TYR A 257 7.87 43.04 -22.02
C TYR A 257 8.48 42.16 -23.13
N LYS A 258 7.95 40.96 -23.33
CA LYS A 258 8.36 40.07 -24.43
C LYS A 258 7.88 40.60 -25.77
N PHE A 259 6.61 41.02 -25.86
CA PHE A 259 6.04 41.63 -27.07
C PHE A 259 6.67 42.99 -27.38
N GLU A 260 7.01 43.79 -26.37
CA GLU A 260 7.75 45.06 -26.54
C GLU A 260 9.16 44.81 -27.12
N LEU A 261 9.89 43.82 -26.60
CA LEU A 261 11.19 43.42 -27.16
C LEU A 261 11.08 42.76 -28.55
N GLU A 262 9.98 42.08 -28.84
CA GLU A 262 9.74 41.49 -30.16
C GLU A 262 9.40 42.56 -31.19
N LEU A 263 8.52 43.51 -30.86
CA LEU A 263 8.18 44.67 -31.68
C LEU A 263 9.43 45.50 -31.99
N VAL A 264 10.25 45.81 -30.98
CA VAL A 264 11.52 46.52 -31.20
C VAL A 264 12.45 45.76 -32.16
N LYS A 265 12.46 44.42 -32.12
CA LYS A 265 13.23 43.61 -33.08
C LYS A 265 12.64 43.63 -34.49
N ARG A 266 11.31 43.60 -34.65
CA ARG A 266 10.62 43.67 -35.96
C ARG A 266 10.77 45.04 -36.62
N LEU A 267 10.65 46.11 -35.83
CA LEU A 267 10.96 47.47 -36.27
C LEU A 267 12.44 47.63 -36.67
N ALA A 268 13.36 46.93 -35.98
CA ALA A 268 14.78 46.94 -36.30
C ALA A 268 15.17 46.03 -37.50
N SER A 269 14.40 44.97 -37.79
CA SER A 269 14.58 44.16 -39.02
C SER A 269 13.92 44.79 -40.25
N GLY A 270 12.97 45.72 -40.05
CA GLY A 270 12.24 46.39 -41.13
C GLY A 270 11.07 45.58 -41.68
N ASP A 271 10.65 44.52 -40.99
CA ASP A 271 9.48 43.71 -41.35
C ASP A 271 8.15 44.42 -41.03
N GLU A 272 8.16 45.25 -39.98
CA GLU A 272 7.03 46.11 -39.59
C GLU A 272 7.41 47.57 -39.82
N ASP A 273 6.65 48.24 -40.70
CA ASP A 273 6.89 49.60 -41.15
C ASP A 273 5.73 50.47 -40.63
N PRO A 274 5.92 51.27 -39.57
CA PRO A 274 4.82 51.89 -38.82
C PRO A 274 4.00 52.89 -39.65
N ASP A 275 4.54 53.36 -40.78
CA ASP A 275 3.82 54.19 -41.76
C ASP A 275 2.85 53.37 -42.65
N LYS A 276 2.81 52.03 -42.54
CA LYS A 276 1.93 51.13 -43.30
C LYS A 276 0.80 50.49 -42.48
N ASP A 277 0.87 50.46 -41.15
CA ASP A 277 -0.19 49.89 -40.32
C ASP A 277 -1.50 50.68 -40.44
N GLU A 278 -2.52 50.05 -41.04
CA GLU A 278 -3.84 50.65 -41.26
C GLU A 278 -4.53 51.04 -39.94
N ILE A 279 -4.36 50.22 -38.89
CA ILE A 279 -4.89 50.45 -37.54
C ILE A 279 -4.27 51.71 -36.89
N VAL A 280 -3.00 51.98 -37.15
CA VAL A 280 -2.34 53.20 -36.64
C VAL A 280 -2.89 54.43 -37.35
N LYS A 281 -3.16 54.35 -38.66
CA LYS A 281 -3.80 55.44 -39.42
C LYS A 281 -5.23 55.73 -38.96
N GLU A 282 -6.02 54.71 -38.65
CA GLU A 282 -7.35 54.89 -38.06
C GLU A 282 -7.27 55.59 -36.69
N LEU A 283 -6.43 55.11 -35.78
CA LEU A 283 -6.25 55.71 -34.44
C LEU A 283 -5.64 57.14 -34.48
N GLU A 284 -4.78 57.44 -35.45
CA GLU A 284 -4.30 58.80 -35.70
C GLU A 284 -5.38 59.72 -36.26
N SER A 285 -6.39 59.18 -36.97
CA SER A 285 -7.48 59.97 -37.56
C SER A 285 -8.58 60.32 -36.55
N GLU A 286 -8.79 59.49 -35.52
CA GLU A 286 -9.84 59.71 -34.51
C GLU A 286 -9.38 60.50 -33.28
N SER A 287 -8.07 60.58 -33.00
CA SER A 287 -7.57 61.18 -31.75
C SER A 287 -7.19 62.66 -31.90
N VAL A 288 -8.08 63.56 -31.46
CA VAL A 288 -7.89 65.04 -31.41
C VAL A 288 -6.61 65.49 -30.66
N VAL A 289 -6.02 64.62 -29.86
CA VAL A 289 -4.74 64.86 -29.16
C VAL A 289 -3.52 64.76 -30.09
N ALA A 290 -3.60 63.93 -31.15
CA ALA A 290 -2.48 63.68 -32.07
C ALA A 290 -2.08 64.92 -32.88
N GLU A 291 -3.01 65.79 -33.26
CA GLU A 291 -2.72 67.02 -34.00
C GLU A 291 -1.81 67.99 -33.20
N LYS A 292 -2.08 68.16 -31.90
CA LYS A 292 -1.23 68.97 -31.01
C LYS A 292 0.14 68.34 -30.83
N ALA A 293 0.22 67.01 -30.73
CA ALA A 293 1.49 66.30 -30.60
C ALA A 293 2.33 66.38 -31.89
N LYS A 294 1.73 66.20 -33.08
CA LYS A 294 2.42 66.31 -34.38
C LYS A 294 3.05 67.69 -34.58
N LYS A 295 2.39 68.77 -34.15
CA LYS A 295 2.94 70.14 -34.20
C LYS A 295 4.16 70.33 -33.28
N LEU A 296 4.19 69.68 -32.12
CA LEU A 296 5.33 69.70 -31.19
C LEU A 296 6.50 68.85 -31.72
N MET A 297 6.20 67.64 -32.22
CA MET A 297 7.19 66.68 -32.72
C MET A 297 7.85 67.14 -34.02
N SER A 298 7.14 67.88 -34.88
CA SER A 298 7.72 68.57 -36.05
C SER A 298 8.82 69.56 -35.63
N SER A 299 8.58 70.35 -34.58
CA SER A 299 9.57 71.29 -34.05
C SER A 299 10.79 70.58 -33.44
N ALA A 300 10.58 69.45 -32.78
CA ALA A 300 11.66 68.63 -32.22
C ALA A 300 12.48 67.89 -33.30
N LYS A 301 11.85 67.37 -34.36
CA LYS A 301 12.52 66.71 -35.49
C LYS A 301 13.54 67.63 -36.16
N ASN A 302 13.19 68.89 -36.39
CA ASN A 302 14.10 69.88 -36.98
C ASN A 302 15.32 70.16 -36.10
N LEU A 303 15.16 70.13 -34.76
CA LEU A 303 16.25 70.31 -33.81
C LEU A 303 17.18 69.08 -33.75
N ILE A 304 16.62 67.88 -33.87
CA ILE A 304 17.38 66.61 -33.88
C ILE A 304 18.14 66.44 -35.21
N ILE A 305 17.55 66.78 -36.35
CA ILE A 305 18.23 66.75 -37.66
C ILE A 305 19.44 67.69 -37.69
N PHE A 306 19.37 68.84 -37.01
CA PHE A 306 20.50 69.76 -36.83
C PHE A 306 21.63 69.14 -35.98
N PHE A 307 21.29 68.32 -34.98
CA PHE A 307 22.27 67.62 -34.14
C PHE A 307 22.90 66.40 -34.81
N VAL A 308 22.11 65.60 -35.54
CA VAL A 308 22.59 64.38 -36.21
C VAL A 308 23.59 64.70 -37.32
N LYS A 309 23.30 65.71 -38.16
CA LYS A 309 24.28 66.19 -39.16
C LYS A 309 25.62 66.62 -38.56
N ARG A 310 25.60 67.12 -37.32
CA ARG A 310 26.81 67.55 -36.59
C ARG A 310 27.63 66.37 -36.03
N MET A 311 27.04 65.19 -35.94
CA MET A 311 27.71 63.96 -35.50
C MET A 311 28.17 63.10 -36.68
N GLU A 312 27.50 63.19 -37.83
CA GLU A 312 27.94 62.53 -39.07
C GLU A 312 29.28 63.10 -39.58
N GLU A 313 29.53 64.40 -39.42
CA GLU A 313 30.84 65.04 -39.70
C GLU A 313 31.98 64.57 -38.76
N GLU A 314 31.65 64.01 -37.58
CA GLU A 314 32.66 63.51 -36.61
C GLU A 314 32.99 62.01 -36.81
N ALA A 315 32.24 61.29 -37.67
CA ALA A 315 32.31 59.82 -37.78
C ALA A 315 33.14 59.28 -38.97
N GLU A 316 33.53 60.10 -39.96
CA GLU A 316 34.26 59.64 -41.16
C GLU A 316 35.75 59.31 -40.95
N THR A 317 36.26 59.32 -39.71
CA THR A 317 37.72 59.22 -39.43
C THR A 317 38.23 57.90 -38.84
N ALA A 318 37.47 56.80 -38.83
CA ALA A 318 37.96 55.49 -38.35
C ALA A 318 37.35 54.22 -39.01
N GLY A 319 38.11 53.58 -39.91
CA GLY A 319 38.02 52.13 -40.19
C GLY A 319 38.78 51.29 -39.14
N GLU A 320 38.93 49.96 -39.21
CA GLU A 320 38.81 49.02 -40.35
C GLU A 320 38.79 47.52 -39.88
N ALA A 321 38.56 46.57 -40.83
CA ALA A 321 38.89 45.11 -40.80
C ALA A 321 38.10 44.12 -39.88
N SER A 322 37.82 42.85 -40.25
CA SER A 322 37.89 42.10 -41.53
C SER A 322 37.08 40.76 -41.56
N LYS A 323 36.77 40.29 -42.80
CA LYS A 323 36.17 39.04 -43.37
C LYS A 323 36.50 37.66 -42.70
N CYS A 324 35.86 36.49 -42.99
CA CYS A 324 35.15 35.96 -44.19
C CYS A 324 34.14 34.78 -43.96
N ASP A 325 33.41 34.40 -45.03
CA ASP A 325 32.33 33.39 -45.26
C ASP A 325 32.84 31.92 -45.50
N ALA A 326 32.08 30.81 -45.77
CA ALA A 326 30.65 30.46 -46.08
C ALA A 326 30.39 28.94 -45.69
N CYS A 327 29.19 28.34 -45.48
CA CYS A 327 28.04 27.90 -46.35
C CYS A 327 28.37 26.75 -47.37
N ILE A 328 27.54 25.74 -47.76
CA ILE A 328 26.07 25.39 -47.75
C ILE A 328 25.84 23.85 -47.49
N ASN A 329 24.58 23.38 -47.34
CA ASN A 329 24.07 21.97 -47.16
C ASN A 329 24.05 21.08 -48.44
N ASP A 330 23.78 19.75 -48.35
CA ASP A 330 22.50 19.12 -48.80
C ASP A 330 22.32 17.59 -48.48
N SER A 331 21.28 16.94 -49.03
CA SER A 331 20.48 15.84 -48.41
C SER A 331 20.34 14.47 -49.17
N SER A 332 20.24 13.38 -48.40
CA SER A 332 19.42 12.14 -48.62
C SER A 332 19.67 11.07 -49.73
N ALA A 333 19.60 9.78 -49.29
CA ALA A 333 18.86 8.62 -49.85
C ALA A 333 19.51 7.47 -50.72
N ILE A 334 19.48 6.25 -50.12
CA ILE A 334 19.16 4.89 -50.67
C ILE A 334 20.11 4.14 -51.66
N ALA A 335 20.52 2.93 -51.25
CA ALA A 335 20.64 1.70 -52.08
C ALA A 335 20.67 0.41 -51.20
N GLU A 336 20.26 -0.76 -51.72
CA GLU A 336 20.11 -2.05 -51.02
C GLU A 336 21.26 -3.06 -51.29
N ALA A 337 21.46 -4.07 -50.41
CA ALA A 337 21.86 -5.46 -50.80
C ALA A 337 21.86 -6.51 -49.64
N ILE A 338 20.85 -7.39 -49.63
CA ILE A 338 20.81 -8.88 -49.46
C ILE A 338 21.83 -9.66 -48.57
N CYS A 339 21.28 -10.72 -47.93
CA CYS A 339 21.84 -11.91 -47.22
C CYS A 339 22.01 -11.80 -45.68
N GLY A 340 21.73 -12.84 -44.86
CA GLY A 340 21.19 -14.18 -45.13
C GLY A 340 21.64 -15.21 -44.07
N ALA A 341 20.72 -16.10 -43.63
CA ALA A 341 20.91 -17.34 -42.83
C ALA A 341 20.96 -17.33 -41.27
N LYS A 342 19.89 -17.91 -40.71
CA LYS A 342 19.79 -19.00 -39.71
C LYS A 342 20.25 -18.85 -38.24
N GLU A 343 19.29 -19.10 -37.37
CA GLU A 343 19.43 -19.59 -35.98
C GLU A 343 20.02 -21.01 -35.91
N PRO A 344 20.70 -21.37 -34.82
CA PRO A 344 20.90 -22.76 -34.40
C PRO A 344 20.23 -23.06 -33.03
N ASP A 345 19.33 -24.04 -33.02
CA ASP A 345 18.79 -24.67 -31.80
C ASP A 345 19.44 -26.07 -31.61
N PRO A 346 19.29 -26.75 -30.44
CA PRO A 346 20.37 -27.55 -29.86
C PRO A 346 20.46 -29.02 -30.33
N GLN A 347 21.63 -29.63 -30.10
CA GLN A 347 21.83 -31.09 -30.19
C GLN A 347 22.28 -31.71 -28.85
N PRO A 348 21.90 -32.98 -28.56
CA PRO A 348 22.20 -33.67 -27.31
C PRO A 348 23.51 -34.46 -27.37
N ALA A 349 24.12 -34.70 -26.20
CA ALA A 349 25.22 -35.65 -26.03
C ALA A 349 24.86 -36.73 -25.01
N GLY A 350 25.26 -37.97 -25.29
CA GLY A 350 24.91 -39.14 -24.48
C GLY A 350 25.76 -39.34 -23.23
N THR A 351 25.11 -39.93 -22.23
CA THR A 351 25.52 -41.18 -21.57
C THR A 351 26.97 -41.36 -21.10
N ASP A 352 27.13 -41.46 -19.77
CA ASP A 352 28.02 -42.45 -19.17
C ASP A 352 27.34 -43.10 -17.95
N LEU A 353 27.79 -44.30 -17.58
CA LEU A 353 27.13 -45.22 -16.63
C LEU A 353 27.88 -45.34 -15.30
N SER A 354 27.17 -45.35 -14.18
CA SER A 354 27.53 -46.23 -13.04
C SER A 354 26.46 -46.33 -11.93
N GLU A 355 26.34 -47.55 -11.40
CA GLU A 355 25.86 -47.92 -10.07
C GLU A 355 24.50 -47.42 -9.55
N GLN A 356 23.44 -48.19 -9.85
CA GLN A 356 22.20 -48.19 -9.05
C GLN A 356 22.06 -49.47 -8.23
N LYS A 357 22.04 -49.32 -6.90
CA LYS A 357 21.69 -50.41 -5.95
C LYS A 357 20.29 -50.96 -6.26
N ARG A 358 20.18 -52.28 -6.45
CA ARG A 358 18.92 -52.98 -6.72
C ARG A 358 17.94 -52.91 -5.54
N VAL A 359 17.03 -51.93 -5.58
CA VAL A 359 15.89 -51.84 -4.66
C VAL A 359 14.87 -52.94 -4.99
N SER A 360 14.28 -53.56 -3.96
CA SER A 360 13.27 -54.61 -4.13
C SER A 360 12.12 -54.19 -5.05
N LYS A 361 11.66 -55.09 -5.95
CA LYS A 361 10.54 -54.86 -6.89
C LYS A 361 9.29 -54.24 -6.21
N ARG A 362 9.05 -54.57 -4.93
CA ARG A 362 7.91 -54.07 -4.14
C ARG A 362 8.11 -52.62 -3.65
N GLN A 363 9.33 -52.23 -3.28
CA GLN A 363 9.67 -50.84 -2.93
C GLN A 363 9.71 -49.93 -4.17
N ALA A 364 10.33 -50.38 -5.26
CA ALA A 364 10.36 -49.63 -6.52
C ALA A 364 8.96 -49.31 -7.05
N ARG A 365 8.02 -50.29 -7.01
CA ARG A 365 6.62 -50.07 -7.39
C ARG A 365 5.88 -49.09 -6.47
N ARG A 366 6.27 -48.99 -5.18
CA ARG A 366 5.67 -48.06 -4.21
C ARG A 366 6.15 -46.63 -4.45
N LEU A 367 7.46 -46.43 -4.63
CA LEU A 367 8.08 -45.15 -4.99
C LEU A 367 7.51 -44.61 -6.31
N ARG A 368 7.48 -45.43 -7.37
CA ARG A 368 6.95 -45.04 -8.68
C ARG A 368 5.46 -44.64 -8.63
N LYS A 369 4.66 -45.24 -7.74
CA LYS A 369 3.25 -44.87 -7.50
C LYS A 369 3.12 -43.55 -6.72
N GLU A 370 4.08 -43.25 -5.86
CA GLU A 370 4.13 -41.99 -5.10
C GLU A 370 4.62 -40.82 -5.95
N GLU A 371 5.64 -41.02 -6.79
CA GLU A 371 6.08 -40.08 -7.81
C GLU A 371 4.95 -39.73 -8.79
N LEU A 372 4.24 -40.74 -9.31
CA LEU A 372 3.06 -40.53 -10.18
C LEU A 372 1.94 -39.76 -9.46
N ARG A 373 1.80 -39.91 -8.14
CA ARG A 373 0.84 -39.13 -7.34
C ARG A 373 1.30 -37.67 -7.18
N LEU A 374 2.61 -37.46 -7.03
CA LEU A 374 3.22 -36.13 -6.94
C LEU A 374 3.22 -35.40 -8.29
N SER A 375 3.49 -36.08 -9.41
CA SER A 375 3.42 -35.50 -10.77
C SER A 375 1.99 -35.04 -11.07
N LYS A 376 0.99 -35.93 -10.92
CA LYS A 376 -0.43 -35.60 -11.12
C LYS A 376 -0.92 -34.47 -10.20
N LYS A 377 -0.34 -34.33 -8.99
CA LYS A 377 -0.64 -33.20 -8.09
C LYS A 377 0.03 -31.89 -8.53
N ARG A 378 1.22 -31.94 -9.15
CA ARG A 378 1.88 -30.79 -9.79
C ARG A 378 1.14 -30.37 -11.07
N GLU A 379 0.83 -31.31 -11.96
CA GLU A 379 0.06 -31.11 -13.19
C GLU A 379 -1.30 -30.44 -12.90
N ARG A 380 -2.07 -30.95 -11.94
CA ARG A 380 -3.34 -30.33 -11.52
C ARG A 380 -3.18 -28.87 -11.06
N ARG A 381 -2.12 -28.56 -10.29
CA ARG A 381 -1.82 -27.17 -9.86
C ARG A 381 -1.42 -26.27 -11.02
N VAL A 382 -0.73 -26.80 -12.04
CA VAL A 382 -0.39 -26.06 -13.26
C VAL A 382 -1.65 -25.81 -14.09
N GLN A 383 -2.48 -26.83 -14.33
CA GLN A 383 -3.77 -26.69 -15.01
C GLN A 383 -4.70 -25.70 -14.30
N GLU A 384 -4.76 -25.71 -12.98
CA GLU A 384 -5.58 -24.75 -12.21
C GLU A 384 -5.06 -23.30 -12.33
N LYS A 385 -3.73 -23.10 -12.33
CA LYS A 385 -3.11 -21.80 -12.61
C LYS A 385 -3.39 -21.33 -14.05
N LEU A 386 -3.34 -22.24 -15.03
CA LEU A 386 -3.65 -21.93 -16.43
C LEU A 386 -5.13 -21.60 -16.61
N LYS A 387 -6.06 -22.35 -15.99
CA LYS A 387 -7.50 -22.02 -15.98
C LYS A 387 -7.79 -20.66 -15.33
N LYS A 388 -7.10 -20.30 -14.23
CA LYS A 388 -7.20 -18.96 -13.63
C LYS A 388 -6.65 -17.87 -14.55
N LYS A 389 -5.50 -18.09 -15.23
CA LYS A 389 -4.96 -17.16 -16.22
C LYS A 389 -5.91 -16.97 -17.40
N ALA A 390 -6.43 -18.06 -17.97
CA ALA A 390 -7.40 -18.02 -19.07
C ALA A 390 -8.70 -17.29 -18.69
N LYS A 391 -9.24 -17.54 -17.49
CA LYS A 391 -10.41 -16.80 -16.99
C LYS A 391 -10.13 -15.29 -16.84
N HIS A 392 -8.94 -14.91 -16.37
CA HIS A 392 -8.53 -13.50 -16.31
C HIS A 392 -8.21 -12.88 -17.68
N ALA A 393 -7.86 -13.67 -18.69
CA ALA A 393 -7.69 -13.20 -20.08
C ALA A 393 -9.06 -12.96 -20.73
N ALA A 394 -9.95 -13.95 -20.67
CA ALA A 394 -11.33 -13.82 -21.16
C ALA A 394 -12.10 -12.67 -20.47
N GLN A 395 -11.87 -12.42 -19.17
CA GLN A 395 -12.44 -11.26 -18.46
C GLN A 395 -11.84 -9.90 -18.86
N ARG A 396 -10.66 -9.87 -19.51
CA ARG A 396 -10.08 -8.66 -20.10
C ARG A 396 -10.60 -8.44 -21.52
N GLU A 397 -10.71 -9.49 -22.31
CA GLU A 397 -11.28 -9.47 -23.67
C GLU A 397 -12.77 -9.08 -23.63
N ALA A 398 -13.53 -9.57 -22.64
CA ALA A 398 -14.95 -9.21 -22.42
C ALA A 398 -15.17 -7.85 -21.74
N GLY A 399 -14.16 -6.96 -21.67
CA GLY A 399 -14.31 -5.57 -21.20
C GLY A 399 -14.68 -5.34 -19.72
N CYS A 400 -14.98 -6.39 -18.95
CA CYS A 400 -15.50 -6.30 -17.57
C CYS A 400 -14.51 -5.84 -16.48
N ILE A 401 -13.32 -5.34 -16.84
CA ILE A 401 -12.31 -4.86 -15.90
C ILE A 401 -11.80 -3.48 -16.36
N PRO A 402 -12.11 -2.38 -15.65
CA PRO A 402 -11.60 -1.06 -16.00
C PRO A 402 -10.07 -1.00 -15.89
N THR A 403 -9.40 -0.53 -16.94
CA THR A 403 -7.94 -0.35 -16.92
C THR A 403 -7.54 0.90 -16.12
N LYS A 404 -6.38 0.85 -15.46
CA LYS A 404 -5.89 1.95 -14.59
C LYS A 404 -5.83 3.33 -15.27
N ARG A 405 -5.72 3.39 -16.60
CA ARG A 405 -5.63 4.64 -17.38
C ARG A 405 -6.96 5.40 -17.50
N ALA A 406 -8.12 4.73 -17.42
CA ALA A 406 -9.41 5.41 -17.59
C ALA A 406 -9.76 6.34 -16.41
N ARG A 407 -9.36 5.99 -15.17
CA ARG A 407 -9.69 6.74 -13.95
C ARG A 407 -8.94 8.06 -13.75
N ILE A 408 -8.00 8.42 -14.62
CA ILE A 408 -7.16 9.61 -14.47
C ILE A 408 -7.77 10.83 -15.18
N ARG A 409 -8.68 10.63 -16.15
CA ARG A 409 -9.24 11.72 -16.97
C ARG A 409 -10.43 12.47 -16.38
N GLU A 410 -11.07 11.97 -15.32
CA GLU A 410 -12.22 12.63 -14.65
C GLU A 410 -11.83 13.45 -13.40
N VAL A 411 -10.53 13.55 -13.06
CA VAL A 411 -10.06 14.21 -11.82
C VAL A 411 -9.18 15.43 -12.11
N SER A 412 -9.40 16.09 -13.26
CA SER A 412 -8.65 17.29 -13.68
C SER A 412 -9.27 18.63 -13.22
N LEU A 413 -10.30 18.60 -12.37
CA LEU A 413 -10.91 19.78 -11.76
C LEU A 413 -11.26 19.52 -10.29
N LEU A 414 -10.31 19.84 -9.39
CA LEU A 414 -10.51 20.63 -8.17
C LEU A 414 -9.18 20.73 -7.40
N GLN A 415 -8.96 21.89 -6.78
CA GLN A 415 -7.64 22.38 -6.34
C GLN A 415 -7.36 22.10 -4.85
N ILE A 416 -6.07 22.25 -4.48
CA ILE A 416 -5.48 22.39 -3.12
C ILE A 416 -4.85 21.11 -2.52
N CYS A 417 -3.52 21.07 -2.65
CA CYS A 417 -2.43 20.86 -1.67
C CYS A 417 -2.57 19.94 -0.43
N PHE A 418 -1.39 19.52 0.06
CA PHE A 418 -1.09 19.01 1.42
C PHE A 418 -1.13 17.50 1.72
N ILE A 419 -0.37 16.66 0.99
CA ILE A 419 0.09 15.33 1.48
C ILE A 419 1.55 15.06 1.06
N PRO A 420 2.46 14.61 1.96
CA PRO A 420 3.80 14.14 1.59
C PRO A 420 3.77 12.77 0.90
N ILE A 421 4.57 12.62 -0.17
CA ILE A 421 4.70 11.35 -0.91
C ILE A 421 5.45 10.33 -0.05
N GLY A 422 4.79 9.25 0.34
CA GLY A 422 5.39 8.21 1.19
C GLY A 422 4.41 7.35 2.00
N PHE A 423 3.10 7.58 1.87
CA PHE A 423 2.09 6.80 2.58
C PHE A 423 1.37 5.79 1.68
N ASP A 424 1.05 4.64 2.28
CA ASP A 424 0.43 3.48 1.66
C ASP A 424 -0.76 3.84 0.75
N LEU A 425 -0.91 3.11 -0.36
CA LEU A 425 -2.10 3.24 -1.23
C LEU A 425 -3.40 2.97 -0.42
N ALA A 426 -3.27 2.14 0.62
CA ALA A 426 -4.32 1.87 1.59
C ALA A 426 -4.70 3.08 2.47
N LEU A 427 -3.77 4.00 2.77
CA LEU A 427 -4.09 5.23 3.51
C LEU A 427 -4.71 6.28 2.60
N LEU A 428 -4.29 6.41 1.34
CA LEU A 428 -5.00 7.30 0.40
C LEU A 428 -6.44 6.79 0.15
N GLU A 429 -6.63 5.47 0.12
CA GLU A 429 -7.95 4.84 0.04
C GLU A 429 -8.74 4.94 1.36
N ALA A 430 -8.06 4.93 2.52
CA ALA A 430 -8.67 5.24 3.82
C ALA A 430 -9.07 6.71 3.96
N ALA A 431 -8.25 7.65 3.47
CA ALA A 431 -8.55 9.09 3.43
C ALA A 431 -9.70 9.39 2.47
N LYS A 432 -9.77 8.69 1.32
CA LYS A 432 -10.97 8.72 0.46
C LYS A 432 -12.20 8.12 1.15
N ARG A 433 -12.06 7.08 1.97
CA ARG A 433 -13.15 6.56 2.83
C ARG A 433 -13.50 7.48 4.00
N TYR A 434 -12.57 8.31 4.47
CA TYR A 434 -12.76 9.30 5.52
C TYR A 434 -13.51 10.52 4.97
N LEU A 435 -13.07 11.09 3.85
CA LEU A 435 -13.76 12.17 3.13
C LEU A 435 -15.14 11.71 2.61
N ALA A 436 -15.26 10.51 2.06
CA ALA A 436 -16.57 9.93 1.72
C ALA A 436 -17.40 9.54 2.95
N GLY A 437 -16.82 9.54 4.15
CA GLY A 437 -17.51 9.36 5.43
C GLY A 437 -18.09 10.66 6.01
N ASN A 438 -17.67 11.83 5.50
CA ASN A 438 -18.32 13.12 5.81
C ASN A 438 -19.35 13.53 4.74
N ALA A 439 -19.37 12.84 3.59
CA ALA A 439 -20.33 13.07 2.51
C ALA A 439 -21.68 12.32 2.69
N SER A 440 -21.78 11.43 3.68
CA SER A 440 -23.00 10.64 3.95
C SER A 440 -24.13 11.44 4.60
N ALA A 441 -23.83 12.54 5.30
CA ALA A 441 -24.82 13.45 5.89
C ALA A 441 -25.80 14.08 4.88
N LEU A 442 -25.54 13.94 3.57
CA LEU A 442 -26.38 14.42 2.47
C LEU A 442 -26.95 13.30 1.59
N LYS A 443 -26.81 12.02 1.97
CA LYS A 443 -27.34 10.89 1.21
C LYS A 443 -28.70 10.45 1.76
N MET A 444 -29.76 10.62 0.98
CA MET A 444 -31.11 10.20 1.36
C MET A 444 -31.19 8.67 1.45
N HIS A 445 -31.12 8.13 2.66
CA HIS A 445 -31.25 6.69 2.92
C HIS A 445 -32.71 6.24 2.76
N LYS A 446 -32.94 5.21 1.94
CA LYS A 446 -34.30 4.73 1.62
C LYS A 446 -34.91 3.76 2.64
N GLN A 447 -34.11 3.18 3.54
CA GLN A 447 -34.58 2.16 4.49
C GLN A 447 -33.81 2.25 5.80
N ARG A 448 -34.55 2.18 6.92
CA ARG A 448 -34.03 2.17 8.30
C ARG A 448 -33.90 0.74 8.82
N VAL A 449 -32.74 0.43 9.42
CA VAL A 449 -32.47 -0.84 10.11
C VAL A 449 -31.76 -0.58 11.44
N ALA A 450 -32.27 -1.15 12.52
CA ALA A 450 -31.70 -1.04 13.85
C ALA A 450 -31.27 -2.41 14.41
N ILE A 451 -30.26 -2.44 15.27
CA ILE A 451 -29.89 -3.62 16.06
C ILE A 451 -30.10 -3.32 17.54
N ASP A 452 -30.90 -4.16 18.21
CA ASP A 452 -31.21 -4.04 19.64
C ASP A 452 -30.17 -4.77 20.49
N MET A 453 -29.40 -4.02 21.27
CA MET A 453 -28.30 -4.50 22.10
C MET A 453 -28.65 -4.61 23.59
N SER A 454 -29.94 -4.50 23.95
CA SER A 454 -30.44 -4.56 25.34
C SER A 454 -30.22 -5.91 26.04
N PHE A 455 -29.82 -6.96 25.31
CA PHE A 455 -29.68 -8.33 25.80
C PHE A 455 -28.34 -8.67 26.48
N GLU A 456 -27.55 -7.68 26.94
CA GLU A 456 -26.22 -7.92 27.54
C GLU A 456 -26.28 -8.97 28.66
N ASN A 457 -27.28 -8.88 29.55
CA ASN A 457 -27.47 -9.78 30.69
C ASN A 457 -27.82 -11.23 30.32
N LEU A 458 -28.24 -11.49 29.08
CA LEU A 458 -28.61 -12.83 28.59
C LEU A 458 -27.46 -13.53 27.85
N MET A 459 -26.33 -12.85 27.65
CA MET A 459 -25.19 -13.36 26.90
C MET A 459 -23.93 -13.45 27.75
N ARG A 460 -23.08 -14.44 27.46
CA ARG A 460 -21.76 -14.53 28.10
C ARG A 460 -20.81 -13.50 27.46
N PRO A 461 -19.79 -13.00 28.18
CA PRO A 461 -18.80 -12.05 27.63
C PRO A 461 -18.03 -12.52 26.39
N LYS A 462 -18.01 -13.82 26.11
CA LYS A 462 -17.47 -14.36 24.86
C LYS A 462 -18.42 -14.11 23.68
N ASP A 463 -19.72 -14.26 23.90
CA ASP A 463 -20.74 -14.18 22.85
C ASP A 463 -21.02 -12.72 22.49
N ILE A 464 -20.99 -11.80 23.47
CA ILE A 464 -21.00 -10.33 23.24
C ILE A 464 -19.83 -9.89 22.34
N ARG A 465 -18.60 -10.39 22.60
CA ARG A 465 -17.46 -10.11 21.71
C ARG A 465 -17.63 -10.71 20.31
N HIS A 466 -18.30 -11.84 20.16
CA HIS A 466 -18.68 -12.36 18.85
C HIS A 466 -19.76 -11.51 18.16
N LEU A 467 -20.66 -10.88 18.91
CA LEU A 467 -21.66 -9.95 18.40
C LEU A 467 -21.02 -8.65 17.91
N PHE A 468 -20.02 -8.10 18.60
CA PHE A 468 -19.24 -6.97 18.09
C PHE A 468 -18.56 -7.25 16.74
N VAL A 469 -18.08 -8.47 16.52
CA VAL A 469 -17.55 -8.89 15.20
C VAL A 469 -18.66 -8.96 14.14
N GLN A 470 -19.88 -9.33 14.52
CA GLN A 470 -21.04 -9.30 13.62
C GLN A 470 -21.49 -7.87 13.28
N LEU A 471 -21.50 -6.95 14.26
CA LEU A 471 -21.73 -5.51 14.04
C LEU A 471 -20.69 -4.92 13.09
N ALA A 472 -19.40 -5.23 13.29
CA ALA A 472 -18.32 -4.79 12.41
C ALA A 472 -18.47 -5.34 10.97
N HIS A 473 -18.95 -6.57 10.81
CA HIS A 473 -19.28 -7.11 9.50
C HIS A 473 -20.44 -6.37 8.85
N ALA A 474 -21.54 -6.15 9.57
CA ALA A 474 -22.71 -5.41 9.08
C ALA A 474 -22.34 -3.99 8.61
N TYR A 475 -21.65 -3.22 9.46
CA TYR A 475 -21.13 -1.89 9.12
C TYR A 475 -20.23 -1.90 7.89
N ALA A 476 -19.25 -2.82 7.86
CA ALA A 476 -18.29 -2.91 6.76
C ALA A 476 -18.94 -3.34 5.43
N VAL A 477 -20.02 -4.12 5.44
CA VAL A 477 -20.77 -4.45 4.21
C VAL A 477 -21.67 -3.28 3.80
N ASN A 478 -22.38 -2.64 4.75
CA ASN A 478 -23.23 -1.47 4.48
C ASN A 478 -22.45 -0.36 3.77
N ARG A 479 -21.25 -0.02 4.28
CA ARG A 479 -20.36 1.00 3.69
C ARG A 479 -19.82 0.69 2.29
N ARG A 480 -20.00 -0.55 1.79
CA ARG A 480 -19.59 -0.98 0.44
C ARG A 480 -20.76 -1.23 -0.51
N ALA A 481 -22.01 -1.10 -0.03
CA ALA A 481 -23.19 -1.27 -0.85
C ALA A 481 -23.43 -0.09 -1.79
N LYS A 482 -24.22 -0.31 -2.85
CA LYS A 482 -24.69 0.77 -3.73
C LYS A 482 -25.71 1.65 -3.01
N ASN A 483 -26.65 0.98 -2.33
CA ASN A 483 -27.73 1.58 -1.56
C ASN A 483 -27.52 1.27 -0.06
N PRO A 484 -26.74 2.10 0.69
CA PRO A 484 -26.53 1.87 2.11
C PRO A 484 -27.81 2.13 2.92
N LEU A 485 -28.10 1.23 3.86
CA LEU A 485 -29.17 1.36 4.84
C LEU A 485 -28.80 2.43 5.89
N GLN A 486 -29.81 3.13 6.43
CA GLN A 486 -29.61 3.93 7.64
C GLN A 486 -29.49 2.96 8.82
N PHE A 487 -28.29 2.87 9.40
CA PHE A 487 -27.94 1.85 10.39
C PHE A 487 -27.87 2.48 11.79
N SER A 488 -28.71 1.95 12.71
CA SER A 488 -28.72 2.33 14.13
C SER A 488 -28.41 1.13 15.03
N VAL A 489 -27.85 1.40 16.21
CA VAL A 489 -27.63 0.44 17.28
C VAL A 489 -28.25 1.03 18.55
N VAL A 490 -29.23 0.34 19.11
CA VAL A 490 -30.16 0.86 20.13
C VAL A 490 -30.11 -0.03 21.37
N GLY A 491 -30.43 0.51 22.55
CA GLY A 491 -30.28 -0.19 23.82
C GLY A 491 -28.81 -0.49 24.16
N PHE A 492 -27.86 0.30 23.64
CA PHE A 492 -26.41 0.10 23.77
C PHE A 492 -25.87 0.48 25.16
N SER A 493 -26.54 0.00 26.19
CA SER A 493 -26.24 0.24 27.60
C SER A 493 -25.49 -0.95 28.20
N GLY A 494 -24.76 -0.73 29.30
CA GLY A 494 -24.06 -1.79 30.04
C GLY A 494 -22.52 -1.74 29.94
N PRO A 495 -21.81 -2.39 30.88
CA PRO A 495 -20.35 -2.30 30.98
C PRO A 495 -19.62 -3.02 29.85
N GLN A 496 -20.16 -4.09 29.28
CA GLN A 496 -19.50 -4.79 28.18
C GLN A 496 -19.77 -4.11 26.84
N ASN A 497 -20.98 -3.58 26.63
CA ASN A 497 -21.27 -2.74 25.48
C ASN A 497 -20.30 -1.52 25.40
N LYS A 498 -19.96 -0.89 26.53
CA LYS A 498 -18.95 0.19 26.57
C LYS A 498 -17.54 -0.22 26.10
N GLN A 499 -17.12 -1.48 26.30
CA GLN A 499 -15.83 -1.99 25.81
C GLN A 499 -15.72 -1.99 24.27
N PHE A 500 -16.84 -1.88 23.55
CA PHE A 500 -16.81 -1.71 22.10
C PHE A 500 -16.04 -0.45 21.67
N PHE A 501 -16.09 0.62 22.48
CA PHE A 501 -15.40 1.88 22.19
C PHE A 501 -13.93 1.88 22.63
N ASP A 502 -13.45 0.90 23.42
CA ASP A 502 -12.03 0.75 23.77
C ASP A 502 -11.10 0.65 22.53
N ASN A 503 -11.67 0.28 21.37
CA ASN A 503 -11.01 0.40 20.07
C ASN A 503 -11.24 1.80 19.48
N PRO A 504 -10.21 2.68 19.35
CA PRO A 504 -10.38 4.05 18.86
C PRO A 504 -11.00 4.15 17.46
N ASN A 505 -10.85 3.11 16.63
CA ASN A 505 -11.44 3.05 15.29
C ASN A 505 -12.99 3.00 15.31
N ASN A 506 -13.60 2.60 16.44
CA ASN A 506 -15.05 2.43 16.55
C ASN A 506 -15.81 3.74 16.82
N HIS A 507 -15.14 4.75 17.37
CA HIS A 507 -15.70 6.10 17.55
C HIS A 507 -16.02 6.82 16.21
N HIS A 508 -15.40 6.38 15.12
CA HIS A 508 -15.51 6.98 13.79
C HIS A 508 -16.49 6.21 12.89
N TRP A 509 -17.44 5.48 13.48
CA TRP A 509 -18.45 4.74 12.73
C TRP A 509 -19.63 5.65 12.41
N ASP A 510 -19.98 5.70 11.13
CA ASP A 510 -21.20 6.36 10.64
C ASP A 510 -22.41 5.44 10.90
N VAL A 511 -22.76 5.34 12.19
CA VAL A 511 -23.81 4.50 12.78
C VAL A 511 -24.36 5.25 13.99
N ILE A 512 -25.68 5.34 14.11
CA ILE A 512 -26.33 6.00 15.25
C ILE A 512 -26.29 5.05 16.44
N PHE A 513 -25.52 5.37 17.49
CA PHE A 513 -25.48 4.61 18.75
C PHE A 513 -26.34 5.29 19.80
N GLU A 514 -27.32 4.57 20.33
CA GLU A 514 -28.25 5.04 21.37
C GLU A 514 -28.23 4.09 22.57
N GLU A 515 -27.93 4.63 23.77
CA GLU A 515 -28.03 3.86 25.02
C GLU A 515 -29.50 3.57 25.40
N ARG A 516 -30.44 4.38 24.90
CA ARG A 516 -31.89 4.32 25.20
C ARG A 516 -32.56 3.09 24.54
N PRO A 517 -33.63 2.54 25.12
CA PRO A 517 -34.37 1.41 24.55
C PRO A 517 -35.21 1.81 23.33
N LEU A 518 -35.58 0.82 22.51
CA LEU A 518 -36.35 0.98 21.27
C LEU A 518 -37.60 1.87 21.40
N ASP A 519 -38.43 1.64 22.43
CA ASP A 519 -39.68 2.41 22.71
C ASP A 519 -39.47 3.93 22.80
N VAL A 520 -38.23 4.40 23.02
CA VAL A 520 -37.87 5.81 23.22
C VAL A 520 -37.18 6.41 21.99
N VAL A 521 -36.61 5.56 21.13
CA VAL A 521 -35.82 6.00 19.95
C VAL A 521 -36.65 6.03 18.67
N PHE A 522 -37.67 5.18 18.56
CA PHE A 522 -38.58 5.13 17.41
C PHE A 522 -40.04 5.04 17.87
N GLU A 523 -40.96 5.56 17.06
CA GLU A 523 -42.39 5.38 17.33
C GLU A 523 -42.81 3.92 17.16
N LYS A 524 -43.71 3.43 18.02
CA LYS A 524 -44.18 2.03 18.01
C LYS A 524 -44.81 1.60 16.69
N SER A 525 -45.44 2.54 15.99
CA SER A 525 -46.02 2.43 14.64
C SER A 525 -44.99 2.11 13.56
N GLU A 526 -43.75 2.58 13.72
CA GLU A 526 -42.67 2.39 12.73
C GLU A 526 -41.89 1.09 12.94
N ILE A 527 -41.89 0.53 14.15
CA ILE A 527 -41.06 -0.62 14.54
C ILE A 527 -41.61 -1.93 13.96
N VAL A 528 -40.77 -2.64 13.18
CA VAL A 528 -40.99 -4.05 12.81
C VAL A 528 -39.85 -4.91 13.35
N TYR A 529 -40.12 -5.67 14.41
CA TYR A 529 -39.15 -6.54 15.05
C TYR A 529 -38.99 -7.87 14.28
N LEU A 530 -37.78 -8.15 13.82
CA LEU A 530 -37.46 -9.35 13.05
C LEU A 530 -37.10 -10.51 13.97
N THR A 531 -37.89 -11.57 13.91
CA THR A 531 -37.68 -12.80 14.69
C THR A 531 -38.04 -14.03 13.88
N ALA A 532 -37.23 -15.08 13.96
CA ALA A 532 -37.44 -16.31 13.19
C ALA A 532 -38.69 -17.09 13.63
N ASP A 533 -39.16 -16.85 14.86
CA ASP A 533 -40.31 -17.54 15.46
C ASP A 533 -41.67 -16.86 15.14
N SER A 534 -41.67 -15.74 14.40
CA SER A 534 -42.90 -15.02 14.03
C SER A 534 -43.76 -15.80 13.02
N GLU A 535 -45.07 -15.74 13.21
CA GLU A 535 -46.06 -16.29 12.28
C GLU A 535 -46.15 -15.45 10.98
N ASN A 536 -46.13 -14.12 11.11
CA ASN A 536 -46.14 -13.16 10.00
C ASN A 536 -44.86 -13.27 9.15
N SER A 537 -44.99 -13.42 7.83
CA SER A 537 -43.87 -13.45 6.88
C SER A 537 -43.65 -12.10 6.21
N LEU A 538 -42.39 -11.70 6.00
CA LEU A 538 -42.03 -10.38 5.47
C LEU A 538 -41.95 -10.40 3.94
N GLU A 539 -42.99 -9.96 3.25
CA GLU A 539 -43.05 -9.98 1.78
C GLU A 539 -42.26 -8.85 1.11
N THR A 540 -42.33 -7.64 1.63
CA THR A 540 -41.68 -6.43 1.10
C THR A 540 -41.11 -5.54 2.21
N LEU A 541 -40.19 -4.64 1.85
CA LEU A 541 -39.65 -3.63 2.77
C LEU A 541 -40.35 -2.29 2.56
N ASP A 542 -40.90 -1.75 3.65
CA ASP A 542 -41.55 -0.45 3.71
C ASP A 542 -40.56 0.60 4.19
N SER A 543 -40.30 1.62 3.36
CA SER A 543 -39.36 2.71 3.65
C SER A 543 -39.76 3.56 4.86
N SER A 544 -41.06 3.58 5.20
CA SER A 544 -41.53 4.28 6.41
C SER A 544 -41.17 3.54 7.70
N LYS A 545 -40.84 2.25 7.64
CA LYS A 545 -40.64 1.41 8.83
C LYS A 545 -39.16 1.22 9.19
N VAL A 546 -38.92 0.90 10.47
CA VAL A 546 -37.62 0.55 11.03
C VAL A 546 -37.61 -0.96 11.27
N TYR A 547 -36.78 -1.68 10.52
CA TYR A 547 -36.61 -3.11 10.73
C TYR A 547 -35.57 -3.38 11.82
N VAL A 548 -36.01 -3.98 12.93
CA VAL A 548 -35.20 -4.19 14.13
C VAL A 548 -34.71 -5.63 14.19
N ILE A 549 -33.40 -5.82 14.38
CA ILE A 549 -32.79 -7.14 14.54
C ILE A 549 -32.32 -7.28 15.99
N GLY A 550 -32.73 -8.35 16.67
CA GLY A 550 -32.24 -8.64 18.03
C GLY A 550 -30.74 -8.94 18.03
N GLY A 551 -29.95 -8.13 18.74
CA GLY A 551 -28.54 -8.33 19.04
C GLY A 551 -28.35 -9.40 20.12
N LEU A 552 -28.80 -10.63 19.83
CA LEU A 552 -28.76 -11.77 20.75
C LEU A 552 -28.00 -12.94 20.11
N LEU A 553 -26.94 -13.41 20.78
CA LEU A 553 -26.18 -14.61 20.39
C LEU A 553 -26.24 -15.67 21.49
N ASP A 554 -27.34 -16.41 21.46
CA ASP A 554 -27.73 -17.44 22.43
C ASP A 554 -27.53 -18.89 21.92
N HIS A 555 -27.09 -19.05 20.66
CA HIS A 555 -27.08 -20.31 19.91
C HIS A 555 -28.46 -20.99 19.76
N ASN A 556 -29.55 -20.22 19.78
CA ASN A 556 -30.94 -20.68 19.80
C ASN A 556 -31.27 -21.56 21.04
N SER A 557 -30.85 -21.10 22.22
CA SER A 557 -31.24 -21.63 23.52
C SER A 557 -32.46 -20.90 24.12
N LEU A 558 -32.66 -19.62 23.76
CA LEU A 558 -33.75 -18.75 24.20
C LEU A 558 -34.82 -18.60 23.10
N LYS A 559 -35.34 -19.74 22.62
CA LYS A 559 -36.41 -19.79 21.61
C LYS A 559 -37.60 -18.90 21.96
N GLY A 560 -38.10 -18.14 21.00
CA GLY A 560 -39.25 -17.26 21.18
C GLY A 560 -39.01 -16.01 22.04
N HIS A 561 -37.82 -15.79 22.60
CA HIS A 561 -37.57 -14.65 23.49
C HIS A 561 -37.80 -13.29 22.79
N CYS A 562 -37.26 -13.11 21.59
CA CYS A 562 -37.47 -11.92 20.78
C CYS A 562 -38.94 -11.74 20.34
N LEU A 563 -39.69 -12.83 20.16
CA LEU A 563 -41.11 -12.76 19.84
C LEU A 563 -41.92 -12.30 21.06
N LYS A 564 -41.70 -12.92 22.23
CA LYS A 564 -42.33 -12.53 23.50
C LYS A 564 -42.10 -11.05 23.80
N LEU A 565 -40.86 -10.58 23.70
CA LEU A 565 -40.53 -9.15 23.87
C LEU A 565 -41.33 -8.25 22.92
N ALA A 566 -41.43 -8.61 21.63
CA ALA A 566 -42.19 -7.83 20.66
C ALA A 566 -43.68 -7.80 20.98
N THR A 567 -44.28 -8.94 21.35
CA THR A 567 -45.68 -9.05 21.77
C THR A 567 -45.97 -8.27 23.06
N GLU A 568 -45.13 -8.42 24.08
CA GLU A 568 -45.25 -7.71 25.38
C GLU A 568 -45.12 -6.19 25.24
N LYS A 569 -44.28 -5.72 24.30
CA LYS A 569 -44.09 -4.29 24.02
C LYS A 569 -45.10 -3.71 23.03
N GLY A 570 -45.88 -4.55 22.34
CA GLY A 570 -46.82 -4.15 21.30
C GLY A 570 -46.14 -3.70 20.00
N TYR A 571 -44.96 -4.22 19.68
CA TYR A 571 -44.29 -3.99 18.40
C TYR A 571 -44.89 -4.88 17.31
N ALA A 572 -44.97 -4.40 16.06
CA ALA A 572 -45.18 -5.28 14.93
C ALA A 572 -43.98 -6.23 14.80
N HIS A 573 -44.21 -7.49 14.41
CA HIS A 573 -43.16 -8.48 14.24
C HIS A 573 -43.33 -9.30 12.96
N ALA A 574 -42.20 -9.73 12.38
CA ALA A 574 -42.16 -10.54 11.17
C ALA A 574 -40.96 -11.49 11.14
N ARG A 575 -41.08 -12.59 10.40
CA ARG A 575 -39.96 -13.46 10.01
C ARG A 575 -39.53 -13.19 8.56
N LEU A 576 -38.29 -13.51 8.22
CA LEU A 576 -37.85 -13.52 6.82
C LEU A 576 -38.56 -14.68 6.06
N PRO A 577 -38.94 -14.49 4.78
CA PRO A 577 -39.67 -15.49 3.97
C PRO A 577 -38.74 -16.61 3.45
N ILE A 578 -37.97 -17.21 4.34
CA ILE A 578 -36.97 -18.23 4.00
C ILE A 578 -37.67 -19.51 3.55
N GLY A 579 -38.74 -19.92 4.24
CA GLY A 579 -39.42 -21.20 3.99
C GLY A 579 -40.28 -21.22 2.72
N GLU A 580 -40.69 -20.03 2.29
CA GLU A 580 -41.56 -19.74 1.17
C GLU A 580 -40.77 -19.70 -0.15
N HIS A 581 -39.47 -19.40 -0.09
CA HIS A 581 -38.60 -19.28 -1.26
C HIS A 581 -37.50 -20.34 -1.35
N ILE A 582 -37.00 -20.87 -0.22
CA ILE A 582 -35.81 -21.73 -0.17
C ILE A 582 -35.97 -22.90 0.79
N ALA A 583 -35.67 -24.10 0.30
CA ALA A 583 -35.42 -25.26 1.15
C ALA A 583 -33.99 -25.20 1.72
N LEU A 584 -33.86 -25.32 3.04
CA LEU A 584 -32.60 -25.46 3.76
C LEU A 584 -32.56 -26.83 4.45
N GLN A 585 -31.45 -27.55 4.36
CA GLN A 585 -31.19 -28.77 5.13
C GLN A 585 -30.93 -28.52 6.62
N THR A 586 -30.93 -27.25 7.05
CA THR A 586 -30.58 -26.82 8.41
C THR A 586 -31.61 -25.84 8.95
N ARG A 587 -31.57 -25.58 10.27
CA ARG A 587 -32.51 -24.68 10.96
C ARG A 587 -32.60 -23.31 10.26
N LYS A 588 -33.81 -22.77 10.14
CA LYS A 588 -34.13 -21.47 9.48
C LYS A 588 -33.66 -20.22 10.25
N VAL A 589 -32.92 -20.40 11.36
CA VAL A 589 -32.37 -19.30 12.18
C VAL A 589 -31.03 -18.83 11.59
N LEU A 590 -30.88 -17.51 11.44
CA LEU A 590 -29.71 -16.84 10.88
C LEU A 590 -29.03 -15.95 11.93
N THR A 591 -27.76 -15.58 11.69
CA THR A 591 -27.03 -14.67 12.60
C THR A 591 -27.33 -13.20 12.28
N VAL A 592 -27.08 -12.30 13.24
CA VAL A 592 -27.40 -10.86 13.13
C VAL A 592 -26.82 -10.24 11.85
N ASN A 593 -25.55 -10.52 11.56
CA ASN A 593 -24.89 -10.03 10.34
C ASN A 593 -25.47 -10.63 9.04
N GLN A 594 -26.05 -11.84 9.08
CA GLN A 594 -26.70 -12.46 7.92
C GLN A 594 -28.06 -11.81 7.65
N VAL A 595 -28.87 -11.58 8.70
CA VAL A 595 -30.15 -10.88 8.56
C VAL A 595 -29.93 -9.47 8.01
N PHE A 596 -28.96 -8.73 8.57
CA PHE A 596 -28.61 -7.39 8.08
C PHE A 596 -28.18 -7.39 6.60
N GLU A 597 -27.29 -8.31 6.21
CA GLU A 597 -26.84 -8.39 4.81
C GLU A 597 -27.94 -8.83 3.85
N ILE A 598 -28.89 -9.68 4.27
CA ILE A 598 -30.06 -10.05 3.47
C ILE A 598 -30.97 -8.84 3.22
N LEU A 599 -31.28 -8.03 4.24
CA LEU A 599 -32.08 -6.80 4.06
C LEU A 599 -31.39 -5.84 3.07
N LEU A 600 -30.08 -5.66 3.23
CA LEU A 600 -29.26 -4.84 2.35
C LEU A 600 -29.32 -5.32 0.89
N ARG A 601 -29.11 -6.62 0.65
CA ARG A 601 -29.21 -7.23 -0.69
C ARG A 601 -30.62 -7.12 -1.27
N TYR A 602 -31.65 -7.23 -0.44
CA TYR A 602 -33.03 -7.06 -0.89
C TYR A 602 -33.28 -5.62 -1.36
N THR A 603 -32.75 -4.60 -0.67
CA THR A 603 -32.85 -3.20 -1.16
C THR A 603 -32.06 -2.92 -2.45
N GLU A 604 -31.08 -3.76 -2.80
CA GLU A 604 -30.35 -3.69 -4.08
C GLU A 604 -31.07 -4.45 -5.21
N ASN A 605 -31.67 -5.61 -4.92
CA ASN A 605 -32.11 -6.58 -5.93
C ASN A 605 -33.63 -6.84 -5.97
N GLN A 606 -34.39 -6.38 -4.98
CA GLN A 606 -35.85 -6.60 -4.80
C GLN A 606 -36.29 -8.07 -4.94
N SER A 607 -35.41 -9.01 -4.55
CA SER A 607 -35.62 -10.45 -4.68
C SER A 607 -35.06 -11.20 -3.48
N TRP A 608 -35.95 -11.86 -2.74
CA TRP A 608 -35.57 -12.67 -1.57
C TRP A 608 -34.67 -13.84 -1.95
N VAL A 609 -34.99 -14.57 -3.03
CA VAL A 609 -34.21 -15.72 -3.51
C VAL A 609 -32.75 -15.35 -3.74
N ASN A 610 -32.48 -14.29 -4.52
CA ASN A 610 -31.13 -13.82 -4.79
C ASN A 610 -30.42 -13.35 -3.51
N SER A 611 -31.12 -12.59 -2.66
CA SER A 611 -30.59 -12.08 -1.39
C SER A 611 -30.18 -13.19 -0.42
N PHE A 612 -30.95 -14.28 -0.36
CA PHE A 612 -30.60 -15.46 0.41
C PHE A 612 -29.44 -16.26 -0.22
N LEU A 613 -29.41 -16.43 -1.55
CA LEU A 613 -28.35 -17.18 -2.24
C LEU A 613 -26.96 -16.54 -2.12
N ASP A 614 -26.90 -15.20 -2.11
CA ASP A 614 -25.65 -14.45 -1.96
C ASP A 614 -25.10 -14.54 -0.53
N VAL A 615 -25.97 -14.53 0.49
CA VAL A 615 -25.58 -14.41 1.91
C VAL A 615 -25.50 -15.76 2.64
N ILE A 616 -26.36 -16.73 2.31
CA ILE A 616 -26.42 -18.03 2.97
C ILE A 616 -25.35 -18.97 2.35
N PRO A 617 -24.36 -19.45 3.13
CA PRO A 617 -23.29 -20.27 2.57
C PRO A 617 -23.80 -21.57 1.94
N ARG A 618 -23.45 -21.83 0.67
CA ARG A 618 -23.88 -23.00 -0.14
C ARG A 618 -23.79 -24.36 0.58
N ARG A 619 -22.87 -24.52 1.54
CA ARG A 619 -22.76 -25.70 2.41
C ARG A 619 -23.98 -26.01 3.28
N LYS A 620 -24.96 -25.09 3.40
CA LYS A 620 -26.24 -25.29 4.10
C LYS A 620 -27.30 -26.01 3.24
N GLY A 621 -26.98 -26.39 2.01
CA GLY A 621 -27.89 -27.16 1.13
C GLY A 621 -29.08 -26.33 0.68
N VAL A 622 -28.80 -25.17 0.07
CA VAL A 622 -29.82 -24.25 -0.47
C VAL A 622 -30.38 -24.80 -1.77
N ILE A 623 -31.71 -25.01 -1.84
CA ILE A 623 -32.43 -25.43 -3.05
C ILE A 623 -33.60 -24.46 -3.27
N GLU A 624 -33.76 -23.94 -4.49
CA GLU A 624 -34.90 -23.12 -4.88
C GLU A 624 -36.16 -23.98 -5.08
N ILE A 625 -37.25 -23.62 -4.40
CA ILE A 625 -38.50 -24.40 -4.40
C ILE A 625 -39.18 -24.42 -5.79
N SER A 626 -39.00 -23.34 -6.57
CA SER A 626 -39.46 -23.21 -7.97
C SER A 626 -38.94 -24.31 -8.91
N SER A 627 -37.75 -24.86 -8.64
CA SER A 627 -37.15 -25.95 -9.42
C SER A 627 -37.78 -27.31 -9.13
N CYS A 628 -38.39 -27.49 -7.96
CA CYS A 628 -38.98 -28.76 -7.52
C CYS A 628 -40.39 -29.00 -8.06
N LEU A 629 -41.12 -27.93 -8.41
CA LEU A 629 -42.47 -28.01 -8.97
C LEU A 629 -42.49 -28.36 -10.46
N LYS A 630 -41.48 -27.92 -11.24
CA LYS A 630 -41.38 -28.28 -12.66
C LYS A 630 -41.13 -29.77 -12.87
N ASN A 631 -40.30 -30.39 -12.04
CA ASN A 631 -39.98 -31.82 -12.12
C ASN A 631 -41.10 -32.76 -11.63
N LYS A 632 -42.27 -32.25 -11.24
CA LYS A 632 -43.45 -33.06 -10.92
C LYS A 632 -44.46 -33.15 -12.06
N ASN A 633 -44.39 -32.27 -13.06
CA ASN A 633 -45.38 -32.18 -14.14
C ASN A 633 -44.90 -32.86 -15.46
N GLU A 634 -43.78 -33.58 -15.43
CA GLU A 634 -43.21 -34.28 -16.60
C GLU A 634 -43.09 -35.81 -16.39
N THR A 635 -43.71 -36.38 -15.36
CA THR A 635 -43.76 -37.83 -15.10
C THR A 635 -45.12 -38.32 -14.60
N GLU A 636 -46.19 -37.96 -15.32
CA GLU A 636 -47.48 -38.66 -15.28
C GLU A 636 -47.98 -38.89 -16.71
N ASP A 637 -47.46 -39.94 -17.37
CA ASP A 637 -48.18 -40.72 -18.39
C ASP A 637 -47.43 -42.02 -18.73
N GLY A 638 -48.09 -43.18 -18.58
CA GLY A 638 -47.61 -44.54 -18.92
C GLY A 638 -46.56 -45.13 -17.97
N ASP A 639 -46.80 -46.20 -17.20
CA ASP A 639 -47.55 -47.41 -17.53
C ASP A 639 -48.11 -48.09 -16.25
N ALA A 640 -49.06 -49.00 -16.41
CA ALA A 640 -49.90 -49.53 -15.33
C ALA A 640 -49.46 -50.89 -14.76
N ASP A 641 -49.97 -51.13 -13.55
CA ASP A 641 -50.35 -52.44 -13.00
C ASP A 641 -49.24 -53.42 -12.54
N LYS A 642 -49.01 -53.43 -11.21
CA LYS A 642 -49.48 -54.58 -10.41
C LYS A 642 -49.61 -54.28 -8.91
N ARG A 643 -50.72 -54.78 -8.36
CA ARG A 643 -51.09 -54.96 -6.93
C ARG A 643 -49.91 -55.47 -6.06
N SER A 644 -49.87 -55.22 -4.75
CA SER A 644 -50.99 -55.32 -3.80
C SER A 644 -50.96 -54.36 -2.60
N GLU A 645 -52.12 -54.24 -1.95
CA GLU A 645 -52.36 -53.55 -0.69
C GLU A 645 -51.53 -54.13 0.48
N GLU A 646 -51.22 -53.32 1.50
CA GLU A 646 -51.87 -53.46 2.81
C GLU A 646 -51.61 -52.27 3.75
N ASN A 647 -52.40 -52.19 4.82
CA ASN A 647 -52.68 -51.01 5.62
C ASN A 647 -51.95 -50.98 6.98
N ASP A 648 -51.58 -49.77 7.40
CA ASP A 648 -51.77 -49.17 8.73
C ASP A 648 -51.11 -49.78 10.00
N ASP A 649 -51.24 -49.00 11.07
CA ASP A 649 -51.09 -49.26 12.50
C ASP A 649 -49.71 -49.43 13.15
N GLN A 650 -49.34 -48.34 13.84
CA GLN A 650 -49.11 -48.30 15.29
C GLN A 650 -48.90 -49.65 16.03
N LYS A 651 -47.76 -49.77 16.72
CA LYS A 651 -47.81 -50.23 18.11
C LYS A 651 -46.67 -49.73 18.99
N SER A 652 -47.06 -49.05 20.06
CA SER A 652 -46.26 -48.91 21.27
C SER A 652 -46.48 -50.15 22.15
N THR A 653 -45.42 -50.62 22.81
CA THR A 653 -45.40 -51.15 24.20
C THR A 653 -43.98 -51.54 24.58
N THR A 654 -43.35 -50.66 25.37
CA THR A 654 -42.78 -50.97 26.70
C THR A 654 -42.39 -52.42 27.02
N ASN A 655 -41.15 -52.62 27.46
CA ASN A 655 -40.94 -53.32 28.73
C ASN A 655 -39.73 -52.78 29.51
N VAL A 656 -39.79 -52.86 30.84
CA VAL A 656 -38.98 -52.11 31.80
C VAL A 656 -37.79 -52.94 32.34
N LYS A 657 -36.65 -52.30 32.59
CA LYS A 657 -35.74 -52.61 33.72
C LYS A 657 -34.69 -51.50 33.96
N GLU A 658 -34.98 -50.67 34.95
CA GLU A 658 -34.02 -49.85 35.72
C GLU A 658 -33.55 -50.64 36.97
N PRO A 659 -32.69 -50.09 37.85
CA PRO A 659 -31.45 -49.35 37.59
C PRO A 659 -30.28 -49.95 38.42
N LEU A 660 -29.09 -49.33 38.36
CA LEU A 660 -28.12 -49.42 39.46
C LEU A 660 -27.23 -48.19 39.49
N GLU A 661 -27.29 -47.45 40.60
CA GLU A 661 -26.41 -46.32 40.90
C GLU A 661 -25.06 -46.83 41.43
N SER A 662 -23.98 -46.07 41.20
CA SER A 662 -22.97 -45.91 42.24
C SER A 662 -22.36 -44.50 42.19
N SER A 663 -22.67 -43.72 43.22
CA SER A 663 -21.92 -42.54 43.61
C SER A 663 -20.60 -42.94 44.25
N CYS A 664 -19.53 -42.19 44.02
CA CYS A 664 -18.56 -41.88 45.07
C CYS A 664 -17.74 -40.64 44.72
N SER A 665 -18.03 -39.55 45.41
CA SER A 665 -17.08 -38.49 45.71
C SER A 665 -16.11 -38.95 46.79
N GLU A 666 -14.85 -38.53 46.75
CA GLU A 666 -14.09 -38.26 47.99
C GLU A 666 -12.89 -37.34 47.72
N GLU A 667 -12.39 -36.73 48.80
CA GLU A 667 -11.56 -35.52 48.77
C GLU A 667 -10.08 -35.74 49.16
N SER A 668 -9.29 -34.71 48.87
CA SER A 668 -8.24 -34.17 49.75
C SER A 668 -6.83 -34.79 49.78
N THR A 669 -5.92 -33.95 50.29
CA THR A 669 -4.48 -34.17 50.59
C THR A 669 -3.55 -34.30 49.38
N LEU A 670 -2.31 -33.83 49.40
CA LEU A 670 -1.59 -32.67 49.97
C LEU A 670 -0.12 -32.91 49.57
N ASN A 671 0.66 -31.83 49.47
CA ASN A 671 2.11 -31.79 49.66
C ASN A 671 3.13 -32.26 48.59
N ASP A 672 4.13 -31.37 48.49
CA ASP A 672 5.58 -31.56 48.37
C ASP A 672 6.31 -31.77 47.02
N VAL A 673 7.00 -30.68 46.63
CA VAL A 673 8.46 -30.56 46.45
C VAL A 673 9.18 -31.68 45.69
N CYS A 674 9.49 -31.41 44.41
CA CYS A 674 10.84 -31.42 43.82
C CYS A 674 10.84 -30.81 42.41
#